data_AF-A0A0X3NUK9-F1
#
_entry.id   AF-A0A0X3NUK9-F1
#
_cell.length_a   1.000
_cell.length_b   1.000
_cell.length_c   1.000
_cell.angle_alpha   90.00
_cell.angle_beta   90.00
_cell.angle_gamma   90.00
#
_symmetry.space_group_name_H-M   'P 1'
#
loop_
_entity.id
_entity.type
_entity.pdbx_description
1 polymer ?
#
loop_
_entity_poly.entity_id
_entity_poly.type
_entity_poly.pdbx_seq_one_letter_code
_entity_poly.pdbx_strand_id
1 'polypeptide(L)'
;MPNNVCFCSATSVGVPRLKRLLLAVAWLYTDVGYCQGLGVIAANLLLFMEEEAAFWMMCSIIEDILPPSYFSADSLIGVQADQRVLGELISVFMPRLKGVIQEHEVDLALITLGWFLTLFSGVLSIRVMLRVWDLLFYEGSTVLFRIALAILKLNEEVLIETKNTASFFNAVSAAPSLITDVAELCKVAYSFEDEYLDQTYIEGLRRHHLSQLLVEISSSQCLAPAKPLPKQFLSKRNIKGKPSLFCGFFGDTHASEPQNELFSVLDSSTSFSFSSGLQEVIGSTLCLSGADRLIGDRHINDYLHFNDPDSTDPKIKNIRQTELLVNLRQAIIAIVRHFHSNDPSHSKISDQPDYSLASHGKDLAVYVQTAAVQTRRAKALEDFARQETDELGFLRNDIITVLDMHDEHCWLGELNSLRGWFPAKLVELLDERSKCYTPAGDDTVYPDIGHLVRHGLCSALRAIFEYGLKRTRGLTDTSSSHPWKFIEEVAAVEAARDSSSIHSRLILCRTFRLDEVGKVLSPEELLYRSIHSINASHTSPGVTDDVKFHALICIGLNELVLHLWLEILCSCEEVVTKRYHPWSFLRSPGWVQIKCELRVLSQFAFHLYPLWEITAHLESSKALATYEHKSFHKAKLPLRLLSKLRLGVRPLDPSDSWDFGAFKRDTESTGDMLVKYHLFSWEL
;
A
#
# COMPACT_ATOMS: atom_id res chain seq x y z
N MET A 1 -14.28 35.81 12.62
CA MET A 1 -15.19 36.55 13.52
C MET A 1 -14.83 38.03 13.47
N PRO A 2 -15.43 38.82 12.57
CA PRO A 2 -15.01 40.22 12.36
C PRO A 2 -15.20 41.10 13.59
N ASN A 3 -16.17 40.79 14.45
CA ASN A 3 -16.50 41.58 15.64
C ASN A 3 -15.69 41.18 16.90
N ASN A 4 -14.80 40.18 16.82
CA ASN A 4 -13.99 39.73 17.93
C ASN A 4 -12.56 40.29 17.80
N VAL A 5 -12.03 40.92 18.85
CA VAL A 5 -10.71 41.58 18.85
C VAL A 5 -9.56 40.66 18.41
N CYS A 6 -9.62 39.36 18.74
CA CYS A 6 -8.62 38.38 18.35
C CYS A 6 -8.62 38.05 16.85
N PHE A 7 -9.70 38.38 16.11
CA PHE A 7 -9.92 37.97 14.72
C PHE A 7 -10.51 39.08 13.81
N CYS A 8 -10.54 40.34 14.27
CA CYS A 8 -11.16 41.45 13.54
C CYS A 8 -10.32 41.98 12.37
N SER A 9 -9.00 41.83 12.44
CA SER A 9 -8.04 42.22 11.40
C SER A 9 -7.17 41.03 10.99
N ALA A 10 -6.66 41.04 9.76
CA ALA A 10 -5.62 40.09 9.33
C ALA A 10 -4.35 40.14 10.19
N THR A 11 -4.12 41.27 10.88
CA THR A 11 -3.01 41.47 11.84
C THR A 11 -3.37 41.11 13.28
N SER A 12 -4.62 40.73 13.58
CA SER A 12 -5.02 40.35 14.94
C SER A 12 -4.33 39.05 15.38
N VAL A 13 -3.94 38.99 16.67
CA VAL A 13 -3.12 37.91 17.26
C VAL A 13 -3.69 36.50 17.03
N GLY A 14 -5.02 36.34 16.94
CA GLY A 14 -5.67 35.06 16.69
C GLY A 14 -5.55 34.56 15.24
N VAL A 15 -5.40 35.44 14.25
CA VAL A 15 -5.39 35.04 12.82
C VAL A 15 -4.19 34.16 12.45
N PRO A 16 -2.94 34.46 12.85
CA PRO A 16 -1.82 33.55 12.63
C PRO A 16 -1.98 32.19 13.33
N ARG A 17 -2.52 32.19 14.56
CA ARG A 17 -2.77 30.97 15.35
C ARG A 17 -3.80 30.08 14.66
N LEU A 18 -4.92 30.67 14.25
CA LEU A 18 -6.00 30.02 13.50
C LEU A 18 -5.49 29.45 12.17
N LYS A 19 -4.66 30.20 11.44
CA LYS A 19 -4.08 29.73 10.17
C LYS A 19 -3.18 28.51 10.38
N ARG A 20 -2.31 28.50 11.39
CA ARG A 20 -1.45 27.34 11.68
C ARG A 20 -2.26 26.12 12.11
N LEU A 21 -3.23 26.30 13.01
CA LEU A 21 -4.11 25.24 13.48
C LEU A 21 -4.91 24.61 12.33
N LEU A 22 -5.54 25.43 11.47
CA LEU A 22 -6.32 24.93 10.33
C LEU A 22 -5.43 24.25 9.27
N LEU A 23 -4.21 24.75 9.04
CA LEU A 23 -3.25 24.08 8.17
C LEU A 23 -2.83 22.73 8.76
N ALA A 24 -2.53 22.66 10.05
CA ALA A 24 -2.18 21.40 10.72
C ALA A 24 -3.32 20.37 10.63
N VAL A 25 -4.58 20.79 10.86
CA VAL A 25 -5.77 19.93 10.69
C VAL A 25 -5.92 19.47 9.22
N ALA A 26 -5.78 20.36 8.25
CA ALA A 26 -5.90 20.03 6.83
C ALA A 26 -4.77 19.11 6.31
N TRP A 27 -3.58 19.19 6.89
CA TRP A 27 -2.45 18.30 6.60
C TRP A 27 -2.58 16.95 7.30
N LEU A 28 -3.18 16.90 8.49
CA LEU A 28 -3.41 15.66 9.24
C LEU A 28 -4.55 14.83 8.63
N TYR A 29 -5.66 15.47 8.24
CA TYR A 29 -6.83 14.84 7.66
C TYR A 29 -7.00 15.27 6.19
N THR A 30 -6.24 14.67 5.29
CA THR A 30 -6.25 15.04 3.86
C THR A 30 -7.63 14.95 3.20
N ASP A 31 -8.47 14.00 3.64
CA ASP A 31 -9.81 13.75 3.10
C ASP A 31 -10.86 14.78 3.56
N VAL A 32 -10.52 15.52 4.64
CA VAL A 32 -11.27 16.68 5.15
C VAL A 32 -10.70 17.97 4.56
N GLY A 33 -9.36 18.08 4.48
CA GLY A 33 -8.67 19.28 4.04
C GLY A 33 -9.10 20.50 4.85
N TYR A 34 -9.54 21.55 4.16
CA TYR A 34 -10.26 22.67 4.77
C TYR A 34 -11.74 22.66 4.36
N CYS A 35 -12.59 22.14 5.25
CA CYS A 35 -14.04 22.27 5.13
C CYS A 35 -14.53 23.63 5.66
N GLN A 36 -15.46 24.26 4.94
CA GLN A 36 -16.10 25.50 5.36
C GLN A 36 -16.94 25.28 6.63
N GLY A 37 -16.48 25.82 7.75
CA GLY A 37 -17.09 25.64 9.07
C GLY A 37 -16.05 25.37 10.15
N LEU A 38 -15.00 24.61 9.82
CA LEU A 38 -13.89 24.31 10.73
C LEU A 38 -13.23 25.57 11.29
N GLY A 39 -13.10 26.62 10.47
CA GLY A 39 -12.56 27.91 10.90
C GLY A 39 -13.38 28.63 11.98
N VAL A 40 -14.68 28.34 12.09
CA VAL A 40 -15.55 28.90 13.15
C VAL A 40 -15.33 28.14 14.46
N ILE A 41 -15.28 26.81 14.40
CA ILE A 41 -15.02 25.94 15.54
C ILE A 41 -13.62 26.23 16.12
N ALA A 42 -12.59 26.20 15.27
CA ALA A 42 -11.21 26.48 15.67
C ALA A 42 -11.02 27.91 16.22
N ALA A 43 -11.68 28.92 15.66
CA ALA A 43 -11.63 30.27 16.18
C ALA A 43 -12.28 30.38 17.58
N ASN A 44 -13.39 29.69 17.82
CA ASN A 44 -14.01 29.63 19.15
C ASN A 44 -13.11 28.92 20.17
N LEU A 45 -12.53 27.76 19.84
CA LEU A 45 -11.60 27.05 20.74
C LEU A 45 -10.40 27.94 21.14
N LEU A 46 -9.78 28.64 20.17
CA LEU A 46 -8.64 29.54 20.40
C LEU A 46 -8.93 30.75 21.31
N LEU A 47 -10.20 31.05 21.64
CA LEU A 47 -10.56 32.07 22.65
C LEU A 47 -10.41 31.56 24.08
N PHE A 48 -10.44 30.24 24.30
CA PHE A 48 -10.49 29.63 25.63
C PHE A 48 -9.27 28.77 25.97
N MET A 49 -8.47 28.38 24.97
CA MET A 49 -7.29 27.53 25.17
C MET A 49 -6.10 27.90 24.27
N GLU A 50 -4.94 27.33 24.59
CA GLU A 50 -3.72 27.49 23.83
C GLU A 50 -3.81 26.82 22.45
N GLU A 51 -2.89 27.16 21.54
CA GLU A 51 -2.97 26.74 20.14
C GLU A 51 -2.88 25.22 19.95
N GLU A 52 -2.00 24.57 20.73
CA GLU A 52 -1.86 23.12 20.72
C GLU A 52 -3.08 22.42 21.31
N ALA A 53 -3.61 22.92 22.43
CA ALA A 53 -4.84 22.38 23.03
C ALA A 53 -6.04 22.51 22.08
N ALA A 54 -6.18 23.66 21.40
CA ALA A 54 -7.24 23.87 20.40
C ALA A 54 -7.07 22.93 19.18
N PHE A 55 -5.83 22.65 18.76
CA PHE A 55 -5.54 21.65 17.73
C PHE A 55 -5.97 20.24 18.17
N TRP A 56 -5.59 19.81 19.37
CA TRP A 56 -5.99 18.49 19.88
C TRP A 56 -7.50 18.35 20.11
N MET A 57 -8.18 19.42 20.54
CA MET A 57 -9.66 19.45 20.61
C MET A 57 -10.30 19.34 19.23
N MET A 58 -9.77 20.02 18.20
CA MET A 58 -10.24 19.82 16.81
C MET A 58 -10.06 18.38 16.34
N CYS A 59 -8.92 17.74 16.69
CA CYS A 59 -8.67 16.34 16.35
C CYS A 59 -9.73 15.42 16.96
N SER A 60 -10.06 15.56 18.24
CA SER A 60 -11.09 14.74 18.88
C SER A 60 -12.54 15.09 18.49
N ILE A 61 -12.83 16.34 18.11
CA ILE A 61 -14.11 16.69 17.46
C ILE A 61 -14.29 15.88 16.16
N ILE A 62 -13.23 15.83 15.34
CA ILE A 62 -13.24 15.17 14.03
C ILE A 62 -13.23 13.64 14.18
N GLU A 63 -12.34 13.10 15.03
CA GLU A 63 -12.14 11.65 15.19
C GLU A 63 -13.19 10.99 16.08
N ASP A 64 -13.46 11.55 17.26
CA ASP A 64 -14.08 10.83 18.37
C ASP A 64 -15.57 11.15 18.57
N ILE A 65 -15.96 12.40 18.33
CA ILE A 65 -17.30 12.93 18.67
C ILE A 65 -18.28 12.84 17.50
N LEU A 66 -17.83 13.23 16.30
CA LEU A 66 -18.67 13.29 15.10
C LEU A 66 -18.58 11.99 14.29
N PRO A 67 -19.63 11.62 13.54
CA PRO A 67 -19.57 10.44 12.67
C PRO A 67 -18.58 10.66 11.51
N PRO A 68 -18.13 9.59 10.84
CA PRO A 68 -17.27 9.69 9.66
C PRO A 68 -17.90 10.53 8.53
N SER A 69 -17.04 11.02 7.63
CA SER A 69 -17.45 11.76 6.42
C SER A 69 -18.22 13.08 6.65
N TYR A 70 -18.24 13.61 7.90
CA TYR A 70 -18.95 14.82 8.28
C TYR A 70 -18.36 16.12 7.71
N PHE A 71 -17.04 16.16 7.49
CA PHE A 71 -16.31 17.31 6.92
C PHE A 71 -15.64 16.97 5.58
N SER A 72 -16.02 15.87 4.94
CA SER A 72 -15.39 15.38 3.71
C SER A 72 -15.50 16.38 2.56
N ALA A 73 -14.37 16.68 1.92
CA ALA A 73 -14.26 17.74 0.92
C ALA A 73 -15.15 17.56 -0.33
N ASP A 74 -15.43 16.32 -0.75
CA ASP A 74 -16.19 16.04 -1.99
C ASP A 74 -17.71 15.89 -1.79
N SER A 75 -18.22 15.73 -0.56
CA SER A 75 -19.64 15.37 -0.36
C SER A 75 -20.34 15.75 0.94
N LEU A 76 -19.62 15.91 2.06
CA LEU A 76 -20.23 16.13 3.37
C LEU A 76 -21.30 15.08 3.78
N ILE A 77 -21.24 13.83 3.29
CA ILE A 77 -22.31 12.82 3.51
C ILE A 77 -22.63 12.56 4.99
N GLY A 78 -21.67 12.69 5.91
CA GLY A 78 -21.90 12.47 7.33
C GLY A 78 -22.86 13.51 7.94
N VAL A 79 -22.68 14.79 7.60
CA VAL A 79 -23.60 15.84 8.07
C VAL A 79 -24.92 15.85 7.29
N GLN A 80 -24.92 15.43 6.02
CA GLN A 80 -26.16 15.21 5.26
C GLN A 80 -27.02 14.09 5.85
N ALA A 81 -26.39 13.00 6.34
CA ALA A 81 -27.10 11.96 7.07
C ALA A 81 -27.76 12.55 8.33
N ASP A 82 -27.02 13.33 9.13
CA ASP A 82 -27.57 14.03 10.30
C ASP A 82 -28.71 15.02 9.93
N GLN A 83 -28.70 15.64 8.74
CA GLN A 83 -29.85 16.44 8.29
C GLN A 83 -31.11 15.59 8.06
N ARG A 84 -30.96 14.38 7.50
CA ARG A 84 -32.08 13.44 7.32
C ARG A 84 -32.59 12.89 8.65
N VAL A 85 -31.68 12.51 9.57
CA VAL A 85 -32.01 12.10 10.95
C VAL A 85 -32.85 13.18 11.63
N LEU A 86 -32.43 14.46 11.58
CA LEU A 86 -33.21 15.56 12.13
C LEU A 86 -34.60 15.66 11.48
N GLY A 87 -34.69 15.50 10.15
CA GLY A 87 -35.94 15.52 9.42
C GLY A 87 -36.93 14.40 9.81
N GLU A 88 -36.43 13.24 10.23
CA GLU A 88 -37.22 12.13 10.80
C GLU A 88 -37.64 12.43 12.24
N LEU A 89 -36.71 12.86 13.11
CA LEU A 89 -37.00 13.25 14.50
C LEU A 89 -38.03 14.38 14.61
N ILE A 90 -38.01 15.37 13.70
CA ILE A 90 -39.06 16.41 13.62
C ILE A 90 -40.43 15.80 13.28
N SER A 91 -40.46 14.75 12.46
CA SER A 91 -41.72 14.07 12.08
C SER A 91 -42.32 13.30 13.27
N VAL A 92 -41.47 12.81 14.18
CA VAL A 92 -41.88 12.17 15.45
C VAL A 92 -42.33 13.21 16.48
N PHE A 93 -41.47 14.19 16.81
CA PHE A 93 -41.67 15.07 17.97
C PHE A 93 -42.46 16.36 17.68
N MET A 94 -42.52 16.80 16.43
CA MET A 94 -43.18 18.06 16.01
C MET A 94 -43.96 17.88 14.69
N PRO A 95 -44.93 16.94 14.60
CA PRO A 95 -45.64 16.65 13.36
C PRO A 95 -46.45 17.84 12.80
N ARG A 96 -46.91 18.77 13.67
CA ARG A 96 -47.52 20.04 13.23
C ARG A 96 -46.52 20.89 12.44
N LEU A 97 -45.32 21.08 12.98
CA LEU A 97 -44.24 21.80 12.31
C LEU A 97 -43.79 21.09 11.02
N LYS A 98 -43.74 19.75 11.01
CA LYS A 98 -43.44 18.96 9.81
C LYS A 98 -44.42 19.24 8.67
N GLY A 99 -45.71 19.33 8.96
CA GLY A 99 -46.73 19.70 7.98
C GLY A 99 -46.51 21.10 7.39
N VAL A 100 -46.18 22.09 8.23
CA VAL A 100 -45.88 23.46 7.82
C VAL A 100 -44.60 23.56 6.98
N ILE A 101 -43.56 22.77 7.30
CA ILE A 101 -42.33 22.66 6.47
C ILE A 101 -42.67 22.14 5.07
N GLN A 102 -43.56 21.15 4.97
CA GLN A 102 -44.01 20.59 3.70
C GLN A 102 -44.91 21.55 2.92
N GLU A 103 -45.84 22.25 3.59
CA GLU A 103 -46.75 23.23 2.97
C GLU A 103 -45.99 24.43 2.36
N HIS A 104 -44.94 24.92 3.02
CA HIS A 104 -44.11 26.00 2.50
C HIS A 104 -43.02 25.54 1.52
N GLU A 105 -42.93 24.23 1.23
CA GLU A 105 -41.89 23.58 0.40
C GLU A 105 -40.45 23.96 0.82
N VAL A 106 -40.20 24.08 2.13
CA VAL A 106 -38.90 24.50 2.67
C VAL A 106 -37.98 23.30 2.83
N ASP A 107 -36.85 23.28 2.11
CA ASP A 107 -35.72 22.43 2.48
C ASP A 107 -35.03 22.98 3.74
N LEU A 108 -35.42 22.41 4.88
CA LEU A 108 -34.87 22.78 6.19
C LEU A 108 -33.35 22.54 6.25
N ALA A 109 -32.81 21.57 5.51
CA ALA A 109 -31.39 21.23 5.52
C ALA A 109 -30.52 22.41 5.08
N LEU A 110 -31.01 23.29 4.20
CA LEU A 110 -30.30 24.51 3.78
C LEU A 110 -29.99 25.46 4.96
N ILE A 111 -30.80 25.42 6.03
CA ILE A 111 -30.61 26.24 7.23
C ILE A 111 -29.84 25.45 8.28
N THR A 112 -30.28 24.22 8.57
CA THR A 112 -29.76 23.42 9.70
C THR A 112 -28.39 22.82 9.39
N LEU A 113 -27.97 22.69 8.13
CA LEU A 113 -26.60 22.30 7.77
C LEU A 113 -25.57 23.24 8.42
N GLY A 114 -25.80 24.55 8.43
CA GLY A 114 -24.91 25.52 9.07
C GLY A 114 -24.83 25.36 10.60
N TRP A 115 -25.89 24.86 11.23
CA TRP A 115 -25.93 24.57 12.66
C TRP A 115 -25.04 23.37 12.98
N PHE A 116 -25.27 22.25 12.29
CA PHE A 116 -24.55 21.00 12.48
C PHE A 116 -23.08 21.09 12.08
N LEU A 117 -22.78 21.73 10.94
CA LEU A 117 -21.42 21.88 10.39
C LEU A 117 -20.53 22.84 11.22
N THR A 118 -21.13 23.73 12.03
CA THR A 118 -20.39 24.62 12.94
C THR A 118 -20.52 24.23 14.42
N LEU A 119 -21.17 23.11 14.75
CA LEU A 119 -21.49 22.71 16.13
C LEU A 119 -22.19 23.85 16.90
N PHE A 120 -23.14 24.47 16.23
CA PHE A 120 -23.88 25.69 16.62
C PHE A 120 -23.04 26.95 16.87
N SER A 121 -21.71 26.87 16.78
CA SER A 121 -20.79 27.96 17.12
C SER A 121 -20.77 29.14 16.13
N GLY A 122 -21.42 28.97 14.98
CA GLY A 122 -21.71 30.06 14.03
C GLY A 122 -23.05 30.76 14.24
N VAL A 123 -23.96 30.24 15.08
CA VAL A 123 -25.35 30.72 15.20
C VAL A 123 -25.83 31.02 16.62
N LEU A 124 -25.27 30.36 17.64
CA LEU A 124 -25.61 30.62 19.04
C LEU A 124 -24.77 31.75 19.65
N SER A 125 -25.34 32.45 20.64
CA SER A 125 -24.57 33.38 21.47
C SER A 125 -23.54 32.64 22.31
N ILE A 126 -22.38 33.26 22.58
CA ILE A 126 -21.22 32.59 23.20
C ILE A 126 -21.54 31.89 24.54
N ARG A 127 -22.45 32.46 25.35
CA ARG A 127 -22.86 31.87 26.63
C ARG A 127 -23.66 30.57 26.46
N VAL A 128 -24.52 30.51 25.44
CA VAL A 128 -25.34 29.34 25.14
C VAL A 128 -24.49 28.29 24.43
N MET A 129 -23.68 28.72 23.46
CA MET A 129 -22.72 27.86 22.74
C MET A 129 -21.79 27.12 23.70
N LEU A 130 -21.21 27.81 24.69
CA LEU A 130 -20.34 27.16 25.68
C LEU A 130 -21.05 26.03 26.43
N ARG A 131 -22.29 26.23 26.90
CA ARG A 131 -23.03 25.14 27.56
C ARG A 131 -23.36 23.99 26.61
N VAL A 132 -23.72 24.30 25.37
CA VAL A 132 -23.96 23.26 24.34
C VAL A 132 -22.68 22.46 24.08
N TRP A 133 -21.52 23.11 24.11
CA TRP A 133 -20.22 22.46 23.98
C TRP A 133 -19.84 21.65 25.24
N ASP A 134 -20.13 22.13 26.46
CA ASP A 134 -19.95 21.35 27.69
C ASP A 134 -20.70 20.00 27.59
N LEU A 135 -21.96 20.03 27.14
CA LEU A 135 -22.79 18.83 26.94
C LEU A 135 -22.26 17.96 25.80
N LEU A 136 -21.90 18.56 24.64
CA LEU A 136 -21.33 17.84 23.49
C LEU A 136 -20.05 17.07 23.85
N PHE A 137 -19.17 17.66 24.66
CA PHE A 137 -17.92 17.01 25.11
C PHE A 137 -18.15 15.98 26.22
N TYR A 138 -19.28 16.04 26.95
CA TYR A 138 -19.63 15.10 28.01
C TYR A 138 -20.44 13.89 27.51
N GLU A 139 -21.39 14.09 26.60
CA GLU A 139 -22.37 13.09 26.15
C GLU A 139 -22.21 12.66 24.68
N GLY A 140 -21.46 13.42 23.88
CA GLY A 140 -21.22 13.14 22.46
C GLY A 140 -22.26 13.77 21.51
N SER A 141 -22.20 13.37 20.23
CA SER A 141 -22.90 14.08 19.14
C SER A 141 -24.43 13.98 19.15
N THR A 142 -25.05 13.11 19.97
CA THR A 142 -26.51 13.06 20.15
C THR A 142 -27.08 14.38 20.67
N VAL A 143 -26.30 15.14 21.44
CA VAL A 143 -26.63 16.48 21.94
C VAL A 143 -26.98 17.44 20.80
N LEU A 144 -26.37 17.31 19.61
CA LEU A 144 -26.65 18.19 18.48
C LEU A 144 -28.12 18.09 18.03
N PHE A 145 -28.69 16.89 18.06
CA PHE A 145 -30.12 16.68 17.78
C PHE A 145 -31.01 17.24 18.88
N ARG A 146 -30.68 16.98 20.15
CA ARG A 146 -31.43 17.53 21.31
C ARG A 146 -31.52 19.05 21.25
N ILE A 147 -30.42 19.71 20.94
CA ILE A 147 -30.35 21.18 20.81
C ILE A 147 -31.07 21.67 19.54
N ALA A 148 -30.95 21.00 18.40
CA ALA A 148 -31.69 21.34 17.19
C ALA A 148 -33.22 21.28 17.41
N LEU A 149 -33.69 20.16 18.00
CA LEU A 149 -35.10 19.96 18.33
C LEU A 149 -35.59 20.99 19.36
N ALA A 150 -34.79 21.30 20.40
CA ALA A 150 -35.17 22.29 21.40
C ALA A 150 -35.26 23.72 20.83
N ILE A 151 -34.35 24.13 19.94
CA ILE A 151 -34.42 25.43 19.25
C ILE A 151 -35.70 25.53 18.42
N LEU A 152 -36.03 24.48 17.65
CA LEU A 152 -37.27 24.44 16.86
C LEU A 152 -38.51 24.43 17.77
N LYS A 153 -38.49 23.65 18.85
CA LYS A 153 -39.62 23.49 19.78
C LYS A 153 -39.94 24.79 20.53
N LEU A 154 -38.92 25.51 21.00
CA LEU A 154 -39.07 26.82 21.65
C LEU A 154 -39.64 27.90 20.71
N ASN A 155 -39.54 27.71 19.39
CA ASN A 155 -40.07 28.61 18.38
C ASN A 155 -41.28 28.02 17.63
N GLU A 156 -41.81 26.85 18.02
CA GLU A 156 -42.75 26.06 17.22
C GLU A 156 -44.02 26.84 16.85
N GLU A 157 -44.68 27.51 17.80
CA GLU A 157 -45.90 28.27 17.51
C GLU A 157 -45.62 29.46 16.57
N VAL A 158 -44.48 30.15 16.73
CA VAL A 158 -44.06 31.24 15.82
C VAL A 158 -43.81 30.72 14.41
N LEU A 159 -43.21 29.53 14.29
CA LEU A 159 -42.96 28.88 13.00
C LEU A 159 -44.25 28.41 12.32
N ILE A 160 -45.21 27.89 13.09
CA ILE A 160 -46.52 27.45 12.60
C ILE A 160 -47.39 28.63 12.12
N GLU A 161 -47.27 29.81 12.75
CA GLU A 161 -48.01 31.02 12.34
C GLU A 161 -47.47 31.70 11.06
N THR A 162 -46.36 31.21 10.49
CA THR A 162 -45.76 31.79 9.28
C THR A 162 -46.62 31.56 8.04
N LYS A 163 -46.73 32.60 7.20
CA LYS A 163 -47.67 32.64 6.05
C LYS A 163 -47.04 32.35 4.70
N ASN A 164 -45.71 32.26 4.64
CA ASN A 164 -44.97 31.94 3.41
C ASN A 164 -43.55 31.44 3.72
N THR A 165 -42.99 30.71 2.75
CA THR A 165 -41.62 30.18 2.70
C THR A 165 -40.56 31.15 3.19
N ALA A 166 -40.59 32.42 2.76
CA ALA A 166 -39.58 33.41 3.17
C ALA A 166 -39.70 33.80 4.65
N SER A 167 -40.91 33.96 5.16
CA SER A 167 -41.15 34.23 6.59
C SER A 167 -40.75 33.04 7.48
N PHE A 168 -41.03 31.81 7.03
CA PHE A 168 -40.58 30.58 7.70
C PHE A 168 -39.05 30.48 7.72
N PHE A 169 -38.40 30.61 6.55
CA PHE A 169 -36.95 30.55 6.42
C PHE A 169 -36.23 31.57 7.32
N ASN A 170 -36.73 32.82 7.35
CA ASN A 170 -36.18 33.87 8.21
C ASN A 170 -36.39 33.57 9.70
N ALA A 171 -37.55 33.05 10.08
CA ALA A 171 -37.85 32.70 11.47
C ALA A 171 -36.97 31.54 11.97
N VAL A 172 -36.80 30.46 11.20
CA VAL A 172 -35.87 29.37 11.54
C VAL A 172 -34.44 29.88 11.59
N SER A 173 -34.00 30.68 10.60
CA SER A 173 -32.64 31.24 10.58
C SER A 173 -32.34 32.14 11.77
N ALA A 174 -33.34 32.86 12.30
CA ALA A 174 -33.21 33.70 13.48
C ALA A 174 -33.32 32.92 14.80
N ALA A 175 -34.00 31.77 14.83
CA ALA A 175 -34.33 31.01 16.04
C ALA A 175 -33.15 30.75 17.00
N PRO A 176 -31.94 30.35 16.55
CA PRO A 176 -30.79 30.16 17.46
C PRO A 176 -30.38 31.45 18.19
N SER A 177 -30.52 32.61 17.55
CA SER A 177 -30.13 33.91 18.12
C SER A 177 -31.10 34.43 19.18
N LEU A 178 -32.34 33.93 19.19
CA LEU A 178 -33.37 34.25 20.19
C LEU A 178 -33.14 33.48 21.50
N ILE A 179 -32.37 32.39 21.47
CA ILE A 179 -32.06 31.61 22.66
C ILE A 179 -31.09 32.39 23.56
N THR A 180 -31.59 32.78 24.72
CA THR A 180 -30.84 33.53 25.75
C THR A 180 -30.84 32.82 27.10
N ASP A 181 -31.90 32.09 27.43
CA ASP A 181 -31.96 31.23 28.62
C ASP A 181 -31.40 29.83 28.33
N VAL A 182 -30.26 29.54 28.96
CA VAL A 182 -29.57 28.25 28.87
C VAL A 182 -30.32 27.16 29.64
N ALA A 183 -30.97 27.50 30.76
CA ALA A 183 -31.66 26.53 31.60
C ALA A 183 -32.94 26.03 30.92
N GLU A 184 -33.71 26.93 30.29
CA GLU A 184 -34.90 26.54 29.54
C GLU A 184 -34.53 25.76 28.26
N LEU A 185 -33.45 26.14 27.55
CA LEU A 185 -32.94 25.35 26.42
C LEU A 185 -32.62 23.91 26.84
N CYS A 186 -31.85 23.73 27.92
CA CYS A 186 -31.50 22.39 28.40
C CYS A 186 -32.76 21.62 28.85
N LYS A 187 -33.66 22.28 29.60
CA LYS A 187 -34.92 21.67 30.07
C LYS A 187 -35.77 21.14 28.91
N VAL A 188 -35.87 21.86 27.80
CA VAL A 188 -36.58 21.36 26.60
C VAL A 188 -35.77 20.27 25.88
N ALA A 189 -34.45 20.43 25.75
CA ALA A 189 -33.56 19.46 25.09
C ALA A 189 -33.55 18.06 25.75
N TYR A 190 -33.79 17.98 27.06
CA TYR A 190 -33.93 16.73 27.82
C TYR A 190 -35.39 16.43 28.22
N SER A 191 -36.39 17.08 27.59
CA SER A 191 -37.81 16.72 27.75
C SER A 191 -38.33 15.74 26.69
N PHE A 192 -37.55 15.52 25.63
CA PHE A 192 -37.85 14.53 24.59
C PHE A 192 -37.55 13.11 25.08
N GLU A 193 -38.30 12.13 24.58
CA GLU A 193 -38.18 10.73 24.96
C GLU A 193 -36.82 10.15 24.58
N ASP A 194 -36.08 9.64 25.56
CA ASP A 194 -34.69 9.20 25.38
C ASP A 194 -34.55 8.00 24.42
N GLU A 195 -35.58 7.17 24.25
CA GLU A 195 -35.59 6.02 23.32
C GLU A 195 -35.27 6.42 21.87
N TYR A 196 -35.73 7.60 21.42
CA TYR A 196 -35.47 8.12 20.07
C TYR A 196 -34.20 8.98 19.97
N LEU A 197 -33.51 9.22 21.10
CA LEU A 197 -32.37 10.15 21.21
C LEU A 197 -31.17 9.52 21.93
N ASP A 198 -31.20 8.21 22.16
CA ASP A 198 -30.06 7.43 22.60
C ASP A 198 -29.06 7.21 21.45
N GLN A 199 -27.85 6.82 21.81
CA GLN A 199 -26.77 6.65 20.85
C GLN A 199 -27.02 5.51 19.85
N THR A 200 -27.72 4.45 20.25
CA THR A 200 -27.96 3.27 19.42
C THR A 200 -29.03 3.52 18.35
N TYR A 201 -30.11 4.22 18.71
CA TYR A 201 -31.17 4.61 17.80
C TYR A 201 -30.68 5.64 16.77
N ILE A 202 -30.01 6.70 17.24
CA ILE A 202 -29.42 7.72 16.36
C ILE A 202 -28.39 7.13 15.40
N GLU A 203 -27.53 6.21 15.86
CA GLU A 203 -26.59 5.53 14.98
C GLU A 203 -27.28 4.55 14.00
N GLY A 204 -28.46 4.04 14.34
CA GLY A 204 -29.37 3.34 13.42
C GLY A 204 -29.85 4.22 12.27
N LEU A 205 -30.43 5.38 12.60
CA LEU A 205 -30.91 6.33 11.58
C LEU A 205 -29.78 6.89 10.73
N ARG A 206 -28.61 7.19 11.32
CA ARG A 206 -27.40 7.59 10.59
C ARG A 206 -27.00 6.57 9.53
N ARG A 207 -26.88 5.30 9.90
CA ARG A 207 -26.54 4.21 8.96
C ARG A 207 -27.59 4.05 7.86
N HIS A 208 -28.88 4.15 8.20
CA HIS A 208 -29.98 4.07 7.23
C HIS A 208 -29.93 5.20 6.19
N HIS A 209 -29.78 6.46 6.62
CA HIS A 209 -29.74 7.59 5.69
C HIS A 209 -28.42 7.70 4.92
N LEU A 210 -27.30 7.29 5.53
CA LEU A 210 -26.00 7.26 4.85
C LEU A 210 -26.01 6.25 3.69
N SER A 211 -26.66 5.08 3.84
CA SER A 211 -26.78 4.12 2.74
C SER A 211 -27.61 4.68 1.56
N GLN A 212 -28.72 5.39 1.85
CA GLN A 212 -29.52 6.08 0.83
C GLN A 212 -28.68 7.13 0.06
N LEU A 213 -27.97 8.00 0.79
CA LEU A 213 -27.11 9.04 0.22
C LEU A 213 -26.03 8.46 -0.70
N LEU A 214 -25.41 7.33 -0.32
CA LEU A 214 -24.39 6.67 -1.16
C LEU A 214 -24.98 6.13 -2.47
N VAL A 215 -26.20 5.60 -2.47
CA VAL A 215 -26.90 5.15 -3.69
C VAL A 215 -27.27 6.32 -4.60
N GLU A 216 -27.76 7.42 -4.03
CA GLU A 216 -28.10 8.65 -4.77
C GLU A 216 -26.87 9.29 -5.44
N ILE A 217 -25.74 9.36 -4.73
CA ILE A 217 -24.47 9.84 -5.28
C ILE A 217 -23.96 8.91 -6.39
N SER A 218 -24.03 7.59 -6.19
CA SER A 218 -23.55 6.60 -7.15
C SER A 218 -24.37 6.59 -8.45
N SER A 219 -25.70 6.73 -8.36
CA SER A 219 -26.60 6.78 -9.51
C SER A 219 -26.47 8.09 -10.31
N SER A 220 -26.11 9.20 -9.66
CA SER A 220 -25.93 10.51 -10.31
C SER A 220 -24.63 10.62 -11.14
N GLN A 221 -23.64 9.75 -10.94
CA GLN A 221 -22.32 9.85 -11.57
C GLN A 221 -22.20 9.18 -12.95
N CYS A 222 -23.27 8.61 -13.53
CA CYS A 222 -23.24 7.81 -14.77
C CYS A 222 -22.83 8.56 -16.08
N LEU A 223 -22.41 9.82 -16.02
CA LEU A 223 -22.06 10.66 -17.20
C LEU A 223 -20.65 11.29 -17.13
N ALA A 224 -19.82 10.92 -16.15
CA ALA A 224 -18.43 11.36 -16.00
C ALA A 224 -17.53 10.19 -15.60
N PRO A 225 -16.20 10.23 -15.84
CA PRO A 225 -15.28 9.22 -15.29
C PRO A 225 -15.44 9.17 -13.76
N ALA A 226 -15.78 7.99 -13.24
CA ALA A 226 -16.17 7.80 -11.86
C ALA A 226 -15.09 8.29 -10.89
N LYS A 227 -15.41 9.33 -10.12
CA LYS A 227 -14.63 9.67 -8.93
C LYS A 227 -14.93 8.63 -7.86
N PRO A 228 -13.92 8.05 -7.18
CA PRO A 228 -14.19 7.16 -6.05
C PRO A 228 -15.03 7.89 -5.00
N LEU A 229 -15.97 7.18 -4.38
CA LEU A 229 -16.76 7.69 -3.26
C LEU A 229 -15.82 8.23 -2.16
N PRO A 230 -16.15 9.36 -1.52
CA PRO A 230 -15.28 9.98 -0.53
C PRO A 230 -15.09 9.08 0.69
N LYS A 231 -13.91 8.45 0.73
CA LYS A 231 -13.39 7.74 1.89
C LYS A 231 -12.86 8.80 2.86
N GLN A 232 -13.48 8.96 4.02
CA GLN A 232 -12.89 9.78 5.09
C GLN A 232 -12.16 8.85 6.06
N PHE A 233 -10.86 8.65 5.85
CA PHE A 233 -10.02 7.77 6.66
C PHE A 233 -9.63 8.41 8.00
N LEU A 234 -10.61 8.54 8.89
CA LEU A 234 -10.36 8.96 10.27
C LEU A 234 -9.73 7.82 11.08
N SER A 235 -8.40 7.76 11.05
CA SER A 235 -7.62 6.91 11.95
C SER A 235 -7.68 7.49 13.37
N LYS A 236 -8.69 7.11 14.17
CA LYS A 236 -8.83 7.47 15.59
C LYS A 236 -7.51 7.28 16.35
N ARG A 237 -6.98 8.33 16.97
CA ARG A 237 -5.70 8.27 17.71
C ARG A 237 -5.86 7.45 18.98
N ASN A 238 -5.20 6.29 19.03
CA ASN A 238 -5.20 5.40 20.20
C ASN A 238 -4.25 5.92 21.29
N ILE A 239 -4.72 6.84 22.14
CA ILE A 239 -3.94 7.39 23.27
C ILE A 239 -3.81 6.35 24.38
N LYS A 240 -2.74 5.53 24.34
CA LYS A 240 -2.29 4.76 25.50
C LYS A 240 -1.68 5.70 26.54
N GLY A 241 -2.51 6.25 27.41
CA GLY A 241 -2.06 7.04 28.56
C GLY A 241 -1.13 6.22 29.45
N LYS A 242 0.11 6.71 29.65
CA LYS A 242 0.91 6.30 30.81
C LYS A 242 0.26 6.90 32.06
N PRO A 243 0.18 6.19 33.20
CA PRO A 243 -0.24 6.80 34.45
C PRO A 243 0.71 7.95 34.81
N SER A 244 0.17 9.05 35.34
CA SER A 244 0.92 10.29 35.52
C SER A 244 2.02 10.15 36.58
N LEU A 245 3.21 10.67 36.24
CA LEU A 245 4.34 10.78 37.18
C LEU A 245 4.23 12.07 38.01
N PHE A 246 3.10 12.26 38.70
CA PHE A 246 2.99 13.27 39.77
C PHE A 246 3.16 12.62 41.15
N CYS A 247 4.28 11.92 41.28
CA CYS A 247 4.96 11.57 42.51
C CYS A 247 6.45 11.89 42.25
N GLY A 248 7.16 12.70 43.01
CA GLY A 248 6.81 13.40 44.24
C GLY A 248 8.06 13.56 45.10
N PHE A 249 8.56 14.80 45.23
CA PHE A 249 9.67 15.24 46.09
C PHE A 249 11.10 14.76 45.75
N PHE A 250 12.05 15.71 45.92
CA PHE A 250 13.52 15.63 45.69
C PHE A 250 13.96 15.36 44.23
N GLY A 251 14.90 16.09 43.62
CA GLY A 251 15.65 17.29 44.02
C GLY A 251 17.04 17.32 43.36
N ASP A 252 17.38 18.43 42.66
CA ASP A 252 18.75 18.86 42.25
C ASP A 252 19.59 17.92 41.35
N THR A 253 20.54 18.35 40.49
CA THR A 253 21.04 19.69 40.05
C THR A 253 21.85 19.55 38.73
N HIS A 254 21.93 20.61 37.91
CA HIS A 254 23.02 20.92 36.92
C HIS A 254 23.33 19.87 35.79
N ALA A 255 23.98 20.13 34.66
CA ALA A 255 24.47 21.29 33.85
C ALA A 255 24.90 20.72 32.46
N SER A 256 25.17 21.43 31.35
CA SER A 256 25.09 22.85 30.94
C SER A 256 25.15 22.93 29.38
N GLU A 257 24.89 24.10 28.79
CA GLU A 257 25.26 24.40 27.38
C GLU A 257 26.79 24.43 27.16
N PRO A 258 27.23 24.39 25.89
CA PRO A 258 28.26 25.35 25.46
C PRO A 258 27.88 26.09 24.15
N GLN A 259 28.29 27.36 24.08
CA GLN A 259 28.25 28.23 22.89
C GLN A 259 29.66 28.42 22.28
N ASN A 260 29.71 29.05 21.10
CA ASN A 260 30.89 29.70 20.47
C ASN A 260 31.96 28.76 19.84
N GLU A 261 32.65 29.10 18.74
CA GLU A 261 32.61 30.29 17.86
C GLU A 261 33.25 30.06 16.46
N LEU A 262 32.95 30.96 15.52
CA LEU A 262 33.75 31.43 14.34
C LEU A 262 34.59 30.46 13.46
N PHE A 263 34.34 30.48 12.14
CA PHE A 263 35.04 31.41 11.22
C PHE A 263 34.34 31.49 9.84
N SER A 264 34.57 32.60 9.11
CA SER A 264 34.11 32.86 7.75
C SER A 264 35.29 33.11 6.80
N VAL A 265 35.08 33.06 5.47
CA VAL A 265 35.67 33.94 4.43
C VAL A 265 35.20 33.50 3.02
N LEU A 266 35.23 34.45 2.08
CA LEU A 266 34.64 34.44 0.74
C LEU A 266 35.56 33.89 -0.38
N ASP A 267 34.92 33.70 -1.55
CA ASP A 267 35.44 33.77 -2.93
C ASP A 267 36.47 32.75 -3.45
N SER A 268 36.08 32.01 -4.49
CA SER A 268 36.66 32.23 -5.83
C SER A 268 35.83 31.61 -6.98
N SER A 269 35.80 32.34 -8.08
CA SER A 269 35.36 31.95 -9.43
C SER A 269 36.26 30.83 -10.04
N THR A 270 36.00 30.17 -11.18
CA THR A 270 35.31 30.57 -12.42
C THR A 270 35.01 29.35 -13.33
N SER A 271 34.07 29.52 -14.26
CA SER A 271 33.76 28.74 -15.49
C SER A 271 34.85 27.85 -16.15
N PHE A 272 34.42 26.78 -16.86
CA PHE A 272 34.72 26.56 -18.30
C PHE A 272 33.71 25.63 -19.00
N SER A 273 33.70 25.62 -20.34
CA SER A 273 32.59 25.16 -21.21
C SER A 273 32.97 24.16 -22.32
N PHE A 274 31.97 23.38 -22.76
CA PHE A 274 31.74 22.75 -24.09
C PHE A 274 32.84 22.78 -25.19
N SER A 275 33.11 21.62 -25.81
CA SER A 275 33.15 21.38 -27.29
C SER A 275 33.35 19.85 -27.55
N SER A 276 32.44 19.13 -28.24
CA SER A 276 32.35 18.88 -29.69
C SER A 276 33.38 17.89 -30.29
N GLY A 277 32.91 16.87 -31.02
CA GLY A 277 33.76 15.97 -31.81
C GLY A 277 33.03 14.74 -32.34
N LEU A 278 32.45 14.83 -33.55
CA LEU A 278 31.74 13.74 -34.22
C LEU A 278 32.03 13.86 -35.73
N GLN A 279 32.74 12.90 -36.35
CA GLN A 279 32.59 12.52 -37.77
C GLN A 279 33.54 11.38 -38.21
N GLU A 280 32.97 10.43 -38.96
CA GLU A 280 33.58 9.65 -40.07
C GLU A 280 34.71 8.64 -39.73
N VAL A 281 34.92 7.53 -40.46
CA VAL A 281 34.75 7.24 -41.90
C VAL A 281 34.14 5.86 -42.19
N ILE A 282 33.55 5.72 -43.38
CA ILE A 282 32.89 4.53 -43.94
C ILE A 282 33.88 3.49 -44.54
N GLY A 283 33.73 2.24 -44.11
CA GLY A 283 33.63 1.05 -44.98
C GLY A 283 34.88 0.44 -45.65
N SER A 284 34.83 -0.89 -45.86
CA SER A 284 35.00 -1.59 -47.16
C SER A 284 35.74 -2.95 -47.09
N THR A 285 35.15 -3.98 -47.74
CA THR A 285 35.85 -5.00 -48.57
C THR A 285 36.31 -6.36 -47.98
N LEU A 286 35.46 -7.37 -48.25
CA LEU A 286 35.72 -8.71 -48.82
C LEU A 286 36.56 -9.81 -48.12
N CYS A 287 35.86 -10.93 -47.90
CA CYS A 287 36.16 -12.30 -48.36
C CYS A 287 37.61 -12.81 -48.48
N LEU A 288 37.86 -13.98 -47.88
CA LEU A 288 38.54 -15.11 -48.56
C LEU A 288 38.11 -16.46 -47.97
N SER A 289 38.26 -17.53 -48.75
CA SER A 289 37.62 -18.83 -48.54
C SER A 289 38.58 -19.98 -48.24
N GLY A 290 38.20 -20.84 -47.28
CA GLY A 290 38.40 -22.30 -47.35
C GLY A 290 39.77 -22.88 -46.95
N ALA A 291 39.74 -23.85 -46.01
CA ALA A 291 40.29 -25.21 -46.20
C ALA A 291 40.25 -26.00 -44.87
N ASP A 292 39.59 -27.15 -44.85
CA ASP A 292 39.76 -28.16 -43.79
C ASP A 292 41.17 -28.78 -43.84
N ARG A 293 41.80 -28.98 -42.67
CA ARG A 293 42.44 -30.26 -42.28
C ARG A 293 43.00 -30.29 -40.85
N LEU A 294 42.46 -31.21 -40.06
CA LEU A 294 43.14 -32.13 -39.14
C LEU A 294 44.08 -31.56 -38.05
N ILE A 295 43.48 -31.38 -36.86
CA ILE A 295 43.88 -31.97 -35.57
C ILE A 295 45.39 -32.08 -35.30
N GLY A 296 45.86 -31.24 -34.36
CA GLY A 296 47.20 -31.25 -33.77
C GLY A 296 47.20 -31.16 -32.24
N ASP A 297 46.26 -31.85 -31.58
CA ASP A 297 46.42 -32.45 -30.22
C ASP A 297 47.06 -31.60 -29.10
N ARG A 298 46.76 -30.29 -29.02
CA ARG A 298 47.35 -29.40 -27.99
C ARG A 298 46.45 -28.36 -27.31
N HIS A 299 45.15 -28.30 -27.62
CA HIS A 299 44.21 -27.33 -27.02
C HIS A 299 43.01 -27.95 -26.27
N ILE A 300 42.97 -29.27 -26.06
CA ILE A 300 41.85 -29.91 -25.33
C ILE A 300 41.89 -29.59 -23.81
N ASN A 301 43.04 -29.15 -23.26
CA ASN A 301 43.20 -28.84 -21.84
C ASN A 301 42.81 -27.40 -21.42
N ASP A 302 42.56 -26.47 -22.35
CA ASP A 302 42.17 -25.09 -21.99
C ASP A 302 40.67 -24.97 -21.65
N TYR A 303 39.86 -25.96 -22.00
CA TYR A 303 38.40 -25.95 -21.90
C TYR A 303 37.81 -26.14 -20.49
N LEU A 304 38.63 -26.07 -19.43
CA LEU A 304 38.18 -26.22 -18.02
C LEU A 304 38.22 -24.93 -17.19
N HIS A 305 38.63 -23.78 -17.78
CA HIS A 305 38.95 -22.55 -17.02
C HIS A 305 37.92 -21.40 -17.06
N PHE A 306 36.66 -21.64 -17.47
CA PHE A 306 35.60 -20.61 -17.37
C PHE A 306 35.05 -20.35 -15.95
N ASN A 307 35.47 -21.16 -14.96
CA ASN A 307 35.00 -21.06 -13.58
C ASN A 307 35.91 -20.27 -12.63
N ASP A 308 36.94 -19.57 -13.13
CA ASP A 308 37.77 -18.70 -12.30
C ASP A 308 37.21 -17.25 -12.23
N PRO A 309 36.64 -16.81 -11.09
CA PRO A 309 36.15 -15.44 -10.92
C PRO A 309 37.27 -14.40 -10.81
N ASP A 310 38.51 -14.82 -10.52
CA ASP A 310 39.68 -13.93 -10.42
C ASP A 310 40.39 -13.77 -11.79
N SER A 311 39.89 -14.41 -12.87
CA SER A 311 40.37 -14.23 -14.25
C SER A 311 40.45 -12.74 -14.62
N THR A 312 41.62 -12.30 -15.10
CA THR A 312 41.87 -10.89 -15.43
C THR A 312 41.51 -10.52 -16.88
N ASP A 313 41.20 -11.48 -17.75
CA ASP A 313 40.87 -11.21 -19.16
C ASP A 313 39.51 -10.49 -19.29
N PRO A 314 39.47 -9.23 -19.81
CA PRO A 314 38.22 -8.53 -20.04
C PRO A 314 37.33 -9.23 -21.08
N LYS A 315 37.88 -10.00 -22.01
CA LYS A 315 37.08 -10.73 -23.01
C LYS A 315 36.20 -11.76 -22.32
N ILE A 316 36.78 -12.66 -21.53
CA ILE A 316 36.08 -13.70 -20.77
C ILE A 316 34.96 -13.10 -19.90
N LYS A 317 35.20 -11.91 -19.32
CA LYS A 317 34.18 -11.19 -18.55
C LYS A 317 33.00 -10.72 -19.40
N ASN A 318 33.28 -10.11 -20.55
CA ASN A 318 32.25 -9.64 -21.47
C ASN A 318 31.44 -10.79 -22.10
N ILE A 319 32.07 -11.96 -22.35
CA ILE A 319 31.36 -13.19 -22.77
C ILE A 319 30.33 -13.56 -21.71
N ARG A 320 30.78 -13.68 -20.46
CA ARG A 320 29.95 -14.12 -19.34
C ARG A 320 28.84 -13.12 -19.00
N GLN A 321 29.09 -11.82 -19.12
CA GLN A 321 28.03 -10.81 -19.00
C GLN A 321 26.95 -10.98 -20.08
N THR A 322 27.37 -11.19 -21.33
CA THR A 322 26.45 -11.39 -22.46
C THR A 322 25.61 -12.65 -22.27
N GLU A 323 26.23 -13.76 -21.85
CA GLU A 323 25.55 -15.01 -21.51
C GLU A 323 24.51 -14.82 -20.39
N LEU A 324 24.88 -14.17 -19.28
CA LEU A 324 23.98 -13.91 -18.15
C LEU A 324 22.75 -13.09 -18.57
N LEU A 325 22.94 -12.07 -19.41
CA LEU A 325 21.85 -11.24 -19.93
C LEU A 325 20.94 -12.03 -20.89
N VAL A 326 21.51 -12.87 -21.77
CA VAL A 326 20.73 -13.74 -22.67
C VAL A 326 19.88 -14.72 -21.85
N ASN A 327 20.45 -15.33 -20.81
CA ASN A 327 19.73 -16.26 -19.94
C ASN A 327 18.57 -15.56 -19.19
N LEU A 328 18.78 -14.33 -18.70
CA LEU A 328 17.72 -13.51 -18.11
C LEU A 328 16.59 -13.24 -19.11
N ARG A 329 16.94 -12.78 -20.32
CA ARG A 329 15.95 -12.46 -21.36
C ARG A 329 15.17 -13.69 -21.80
N GLN A 330 15.80 -14.85 -21.89
CA GLN A 330 15.13 -16.13 -22.18
C GLN A 330 14.12 -16.50 -21.09
N ALA A 331 14.47 -16.34 -19.79
CA ALA A 331 13.55 -16.58 -18.68
C ALA A 331 12.33 -15.64 -18.71
N ILE A 332 12.55 -14.35 -19.00
CA ILE A 332 11.47 -13.35 -19.14
C ILE A 332 10.56 -13.70 -20.32
N ILE A 333 11.12 -14.03 -21.49
CA ILE A 333 10.34 -14.43 -22.67
C ILE A 333 9.52 -15.71 -22.41
N ALA A 334 10.04 -16.67 -21.63
CA ALA A 334 9.29 -17.87 -21.26
C ALA A 334 8.05 -17.52 -20.41
N ILE A 335 8.20 -16.60 -19.46
CA ILE A 335 7.09 -16.06 -18.65
C ILE A 335 6.06 -15.32 -19.53
N VAL A 336 6.51 -14.43 -20.41
CA VAL A 336 5.61 -13.68 -21.33
C VAL A 336 4.82 -14.63 -22.23
N ARG A 337 5.45 -15.67 -22.79
CA ARG A 337 4.78 -16.69 -23.61
C ARG A 337 3.72 -17.47 -22.81
N HIS A 338 3.97 -17.75 -21.53
CA HIS A 338 2.98 -18.38 -20.66
C HIS A 338 1.72 -17.51 -20.51
N PHE A 339 1.88 -16.21 -20.23
CA PHE A 339 0.73 -15.29 -20.16
C PHE A 339 -0.02 -15.19 -21.49
N HIS A 340 0.69 -15.03 -22.62
CA HIS A 340 0.05 -14.96 -23.95
C HIS A 340 -0.69 -16.25 -24.36
N SER A 341 -0.29 -17.40 -23.81
CA SER A 341 -0.92 -18.70 -24.11
C SER A 341 -2.14 -18.98 -23.22
N ASN A 342 -2.17 -18.43 -22.01
CA ASN A 342 -3.21 -18.73 -21.01
C ASN A 342 -4.17 -17.56 -20.73
N ASP A 343 -3.92 -16.36 -21.26
CA ASP A 343 -4.82 -15.20 -21.14
C ASP A 343 -4.92 -14.39 -22.47
N PRO A 344 -6.06 -14.45 -23.18
CA PRO A 344 -6.27 -13.72 -24.42
C PRO A 344 -6.20 -12.18 -24.29
N SER A 345 -6.45 -11.62 -23.09
CA SER A 345 -6.42 -10.17 -22.87
C SER A 345 -5.01 -9.60 -23.00
N HIS A 346 -3.99 -10.42 -22.72
CA HIS A 346 -2.58 -10.04 -22.83
C HIS A 346 -2.00 -10.19 -24.25
N SER A 347 -2.75 -10.70 -25.23
CA SER A 347 -2.27 -10.95 -26.61
C SER A 347 -1.74 -9.72 -27.38
N LYS A 348 -1.90 -8.51 -26.83
CA LYS A 348 -1.42 -7.24 -27.39
C LYS A 348 -0.26 -6.62 -26.60
N ILE A 349 0.20 -7.26 -25.53
CA ILE A 349 1.32 -6.76 -24.71
C ILE A 349 2.65 -7.03 -25.44
N SER A 350 3.57 -6.07 -25.38
CA SER A 350 4.89 -6.17 -26.00
C SER A 350 5.81 -7.08 -25.20
N ASP A 351 6.44 -8.04 -25.87
CA ASP A 351 7.55 -8.84 -25.33
C ASP A 351 8.92 -8.15 -25.47
N GLN A 352 8.97 -7.00 -26.16
CA GLN A 352 10.20 -6.23 -26.34
C GLN A 352 10.40 -5.19 -25.23
N PRO A 353 11.58 -5.15 -24.58
CA PRO A 353 11.94 -4.11 -23.62
C PRO A 353 12.18 -2.74 -24.29
N ASP A 354 11.71 -1.68 -23.63
CA ASP A 354 11.95 -0.28 -24.03
C ASP A 354 13.17 0.28 -23.28
N TYR A 355 14.26 0.49 -24.00
CA TYR A 355 15.51 1.05 -23.49
C TYR A 355 15.60 2.58 -23.58
N SER A 356 14.52 3.28 -23.91
CA SER A 356 14.54 4.74 -24.05
C SER A 356 14.60 5.43 -22.68
N LEU A 357 15.39 6.50 -22.56
CA LEU A 357 15.47 7.32 -21.34
C LEU A 357 14.11 7.89 -20.90
N ALA A 358 13.21 8.14 -21.86
CA ALA A 358 11.85 8.59 -21.62
C ALA A 358 10.93 7.51 -20.99
N SER A 359 11.32 6.24 -21.07
CA SER A 359 10.66 5.12 -20.38
C SER A 359 11.02 5.15 -18.88
N HIS A 360 12.32 5.25 -18.56
CA HIS A 360 12.81 5.26 -17.17
C HIS A 360 12.17 6.34 -16.30
N GLY A 361 12.01 7.56 -16.83
CA GLY A 361 11.39 8.67 -16.10
C GLY A 361 9.90 8.47 -15.77
N LYS A 362 9.26 7.41 -16.27
CA LYS A 362 7.84 7.10 -16.03
C LYS A 362 7.61 5.95 -15.05
N ASP A 363 8.63 5.15 -14.73
CA ASP A 363 8.49 3.89 -13.96
C ASP A 363 7.74 4.10 -12.64
N LEU A 364 8.17 5.10 -11.84
CA LEU A 364 7.53 5.44 -10.57
C LEU A 364 6.09 5.95 -10.74
N ALA A 365 5.82 6.73 -11.80
CA ALA A 365 4.48 7.24 -12.07
C ALA A 365 3.51 6.13 -12.52
N VAL A 366 3.99 5.20 -13.35
CA VAL A 366 3.25 3.99 -13.76
C VAL A 366 2.98 3.10 -12.56
N TYR A 367 3.98 2.86 -11.71
CA TYR A 367 3.79 2.14 -10.46
C TYR A 367 2.73 2.80 -9.56
N VAL A 368 2.86 4.10 -9.28
CA VAL A 368 1.89 4.83 -8.43
C VAL A 368 0.49 4.81 -9.02
N GLN A 369 0.35 4.98 -10.34
CA GLN A 369 -0.94 4.91 -11.02
C GLN A 369 -1.57 3.51 -10.91
N THR A 370 -0.83 2.44 -11.17
CA THR A 370 -1.32 1.06 -11.03
C THR A 370 -1.64 0.74 -9.56
N ALA A 371 -0.72 1.08 -8.65
CA ALA A 371 -0.85 0.84 -7.22
C ALA A 371 -2.03 1.61 -6.57
N ALA A 372 -2.45 2.73 -7.17
CA ALA A 372 -3.64 3.48 -6.73
C ALA A 372 -4.96 2.83 -7.16
N VAL A 373 -4.99 1.96 -8.19
CA VAL A 373 -6.20 1.24 -8.65
C VAL A 373 -6.45 0.03 -7.74
N GLN A 374 -6.82 0.32 -6.48
CA GLN A 374 -7.16 -0.71 -5.49
C GLN A 374 -8.55 -1.31 -5.75
N THR A 375 -8.60 -2.37 -6.56
CA THR A 375 -9.65 -3.39 -6.44
C THR A 375 -9.20 -4.36 -5.36
N ARG A 376 -9.97 -4.48 -4.27
CA ARG A 376 -9.77 -5.56 -3.28
C ARG A 376 -10.40 -6.83 -3.83
N ARG A 377 -9.90 -8.00 -3.44
CA ARG A 377 -10.50 -9.27 -3.81
C ARG A 377 -10.60 -10.20 -2.62
N ALA A 378 -11.57 -11.10 -2.67
CA ALA A 378 -11.69 -12.17 -1.71
C ALA A 378 -12.02 -13.47 -2.44
N LYS A 379 -11.42 -14.57 -1.97
CA LYS A 379 -11.65 -15.92 -2.47
C LYS A 379 -12.75 -16.57 -1.65
N ALA A 380 -13.79 -17.05 -2.32
CA ALA A 380 -14.85 -17.80 -1.65
C ALA A 380 -14.31 -19.10 -1.04
N LEU A 381 -14.54 -19.31 0.26
CA LEU A 381 -14.18 -20.53 0.99
C LEU A 381 -15.30 -21.57 0.93
N GLU A 382 -16.54 -21.11 0.80
CA GLU A 382 -17.77 -21.90 0.76
C GLU A 382 -18.71 -21.38 -0.35
N ASP A 383 -19.73 -22.15 -0.71
CA ASP A 383 -20.77 -21.73 -1.65
C ASP A 383 -21.78 -20.80 -0.94
N PHE A 384 -22.18 -19.70 -1.58
CA PHE A 384 -23.21 -18.79 -1.06
C PHE A 384 -24.30 -18.57 -2.13
N ALA A 385 -25.50 -19.09 -1.87
CA ALA A 385 -26.64 -18.98 -2.78
C ALA A 385 -27.47 -17.73 -2.46
N ARG A 386 -27.59 -16.83 -3.45
CA ARG A 386 -28.43 -15.62 -3.40
C ARG A 386 -29.90 -15.97 -3.19
N GLN A 387 -30.51 -15.39 -2.15
CA GLN A 387 -31.91 -15.45 -1.80
C GLN A 387 -32.60 -14.10 -2.07
N GLU A 388 -31.93 -12.98 -1.75
CA GLU A 388 -32.48 -11.62 -1.92
C GLU A 388 -31.89 -10.86 -3.12
N THR A 389 -32.55 -9.78 -3.53
CA THR A 389 -32.20 -9.02 -4.75
C THR A 389 -30.94 -8.16 -4.60
N ASP A 390 -30.45 -7.97 -3.39
CA ASP A 390 -29.28 -7.19 -3.00
C ASP A 390 -28.09 -8.08 -2.55
N GLU A 391 -28.29 -9.40 -2.42
CA GLU A 391 -27.23 -10.37 -2.15
C GLU A 391 -26.40 -10.74 -3.41
N LEU A 392 -25.10 -11.01 -3.23
CA LEU A 392 -24.19 -11.51 -4.25
C LEU A 392 -23.89 -13.00 -4.03
N GLY A 393 -24.49 -13.88 -4.84
CA GLY A 393 -24.20 -15.31 -4.80
C GLY A 393 -22.90 -15.70 -5.53
N PHE A 394 -22.20 -16.72 -5.04
CA PHE A 394 -20.94 -17.25 -5.57
C PHE A 394 -20.73 -18.72 -5.19
N LEU A 395 -19.78 -19.37 -5.87
CA LEU A 395 -19.31 -20.73 -5.59
C LEU A 395 -17.95 -20.71 -4.89
N ARG A 396 -17.63 -21.79 -4.19
CA ARG A 396 -16.32 -22.00 -3.56
C ARG A 396 -15.18 -21.89 -4.57
N ASN A 397 -14.16 -21.13 -4.19
CA ASN A 397 -13.02 -20.65 -4.96
C ASN A 397 -13.30 -19.54 -5.99
N ASP A 398 -14.53 -19.03 -6.12
CA ASP A 398 -14.77 -17.82 -6.91
C ASP A 398 -13.97 -16.63 -6.34
N ILE A 399 -13.53 -15.76 -7.25
CA ILE A 399 -12.72 -14.59 -6.94
C ILE A 399 -13.62 -13.35 -7.04
N ILE A 400 -14.08 -12.89 -5.89
CA ILE A 400 -15.03 -11.77 -5.76
C ILE A 400 -14.24 -10.47 -5.72
N THR A 401 -14.63 -9.46 -6.52
CA THR A 401 -14.08 -8.11 -6.38
C THR A 401 -14.79 -7.42 -5.23
N VAL A 402 -14.08 -7.15 -4.15
CA VAL A 402 -14.64 -6.50 -2.96
C VAL A 402 -14.64 -4.99 -3.18
N LEU A 403 -15.85 -4.42 -3.22
CA LEU A 403 -16.11 -3.00 -3.39
C LEU A 403 -16.11 -2.26 -2.05
N ASP A 404 -16.63 -2.90 -0.99
CA ASP A 404 -16.71 -2.36 0.36
C ASP A 404 -16.49 -3.42 1.45
N MET A 405 -15.85 -3.03 2.54
CA MET A 405 -15.54 -3.80 3.75
C MET A 405 -15.79 -3.01 5.06
N HIS A 406 -16.56 -1.92 5.05
CA HIS A 406 -16.79 -1.11 6.26
C HIS A 406 -17.46 -1.87 7.43
N ASP A 407 -18.15 -2.98 7.14
CA ASP A 407 -18.78 -3.86 8.13
C ASP A 407 -17.97 -5.15 8.27
N GLU A 408 -17.70 -5.58 9.52
CA GLU A 408 -16.87 -6.78 9.81
C GLU A 408 -17.53 -8.11 9.46
N HIS A 409 -18.82 -8.10 9.11
CA HIS A 409 -19.65 -9.29 8.91
C HIS A 409 -20.26 -9.33 7.50
N CYS A 410 -20.45 -8.17 6.85
CA CYS A 410 -21.13 -8.03 5.57
C CYS A 410 -20.33 -7.14 4.60
N TRP A 411 -19.84 -7.69 3.49
CA TRP A 411 -19.04 -6.97 2.50
C TRP A 411 -19.83 -6.76 1.21
N LEU A 412 -19.57 -5.65 0.51
CA LEU A 412 -20.15 -5.41 -0.82
C LEU A 412 -19.16 -5.88 -1.89
N GLY A 413 -19.63 -6.58 -2.92
CA GLY A 413 -18.77 -7.04 -4.01
C GLY A 413 -19.40 -7.02 -5.39
N GLU A 414 -18.56 -7.41 -6.35
CA GLU A 414 -18.90 -7.66 -7.74
C GLU A 414 -18.31 -9.00 -8.21
N LEU A 415 -19.13 -9.81 -8.85
CA LEU A 415 -18.76 -11.06 -9.51
C LEU A 415 -19.59 -11.20 -10.79
N ASN A 416 -18.94 -11.45 -11.93
CA ASN A 416 -19.62 -11.57 -13.25
C ASN A 416 -20.57 -10.40 -13.57
N SER A 417 -20.17 -9.16 -13.23
CA SER A 417 -20.97 -7.93 -13.36
C SER A 417 -22.28 -7.89 -12.55
N LEU A 418 -22.53 -8.87 -11.69
CA LEU A 418 -23.53 -8.81 -10.64
C LEU A 418 -22.92 -8.15 -9.41
N ARG A 419 -23.66 -7.26 -8.75
CA ARG A 419 -23.27 -6.61 -7.50
C ARG A 419 -24.26 -6.94 -6.40
N GLY A 420 -23.73 -7.03 -5.19
CA GLY A 420 -24.53 -7.28 -3.99
C GLY A 420 -23.65 -7.47 -2.75
N TRP A 421 -24.30 -7.60 -1.60
CA TRP A 421 -23.64 -7.88 -0.33
C TRP A 421 -23.44 -9.39 -0.13
N PHE A 422 -22.45 -9.76 0.68
CA PHE A 422 -22.21 -11.14 1.08
C PHE A 422 -21.53 -11.26 2.45
N PRO A 423 -21.66 -12.40 3.15
CA PRO A 423 -21.04 -12.56 4.47
C PRO A 423 -19.51 -12.68 4.41
N ALA A 424 -18.82 -11.76 5.10
CA ALA A 424 -17.36 -11.69 5.19
C ALA A 424 -16.70 -13.01 5.62
N LYS A 425 -17.35 -13.76 6.51
CA LYS A 425 -16.86 -15.04 7.04
C LYS A 425 -16.74 -16.18 6.01
N LEU A 426 -17.42 -16.07 4.86
CA LEU A 426 -17.45 -17.10 3.82
C LEU A 426 -16.34 -16.92 2.78
N VAL A 427 -15.50 -15.90 2.95
CA VAL A 427 -14.42 -15.55 2.03
C VAL A 427 -13.11 -15.33 2.78
N GLU A 428 -11.99 -15.58 2.10
CA GLU A 428 -10.66 -15.18 2.54
C GLU A 428 -10.27 -13.94 1.75
N LEU A 429 -9.94 -12.84 2.45
CA LEU A 429 -9.42 -11.65 1.78
C LEU A 429 -8.07 -11.98 1.14
N LEU A 430 -7.98 -11.82 -0.18
CA LEU A 430 -6.72 -11.89 -0.88
C LEU A 430 -5.99 -10.57 -0.65
N ASP A 431 -4.80 -10.60 -0.05
CA ASP A 431 -3.96 -9.40 0.22
C ASP A 431 -3.35 -8.79 -1.06
N GLU A 432 -3.98 -9.06 -2.21
CA GLU A 432 -3.70 -8.53 -3.53
C GLU A 432 -4.15 -7.08 -3.64
N ARG A 433 -3.32 -6.16 -3.13
CA ARG A 433 -3.54 -4.76 -3.43
C ARG A 433 -3.15 -4.46 -4.88
N SER A 434 -4.12 -3.84 -5.58
CA SER A 434 -3.90 -2.90 -6.70
C SER A 434 -3.67 -3.43 -8.12
N LYS A 435 -4.18 -4.61 -8.51
CA LYS A 435 -3.85 -5.21 -9.82
C LYS A 435 -5.06 -5.90 -10.45
N CYS A 436 -5.12 -5.99 -11.78
CA CYS A 436 -6.10 -6.84 -12.47
C CYS A 436 -5.65 -8.32 -12.30
N TYR A 437 -6.41 -9.14 -11.56
CA TYR A 437 -6.09 -10.56 -11.45
C TYR A 437 -6.22 -11.25 -12.81
N THR A 438 -5.28 -12.14 -13.09
CA THR A 438 -5.37 -13.09 -14.19
C THR A 438 -5.04 -14.48 -13.64
N PRO A 439 -5.85 -15.52 -13.95
CA PRO A 439 -5.51 -16.89 -13.59
C PRO A 439 -4.12 -17.29 -14.10
N ALA A 440 -3.68 -16.78 -15.26
CA ALA A 440 -2.40 -17.12 -15.87
C ALA A 440 -1.18 -16.77 -15.00
N GLY A 441 -1.31 -15.80 -14.08
CA GLY A 441 -0.25 -15.39 -13.16
C GLY A 441 -0.30 -16.07 -11.78
N ASP A 442 -1.29 -16.92 -11.52
CA ASP A 442 -1.57 -17.56 -10.24
C ASP A 442 -0.96 -18.97 -10.19
N ASP A 443 0.03 -19.18 -9.31
CA ASP A 443 0.71 -20.47 -9.19
C ASP A 443 -0.09 -21.55 -8.46
N THR A 444 -1.27 -21.21 -7.92
CA THR A 444 -2.27 -22.16 -7.44
C THR A 444 -3.21 -22.66 -8.55
N VAL A 445 -3.31 -21.91 -9.66
CA VAL A 445 -4.13 -22.28 -10.84
C VAL A 445 -3.26 -22.89 -11.95
N TYR A 446 -2.14 -22.27 -12.29
CA TYR A 446 -1.17 -22.77 -13.27
C TYR A 446 0.21 -22.94 -12.62
N PRO A 447 0.54 -24.10 -12.04
CA PRO A 447 1.82 -24.33 -11.35
C PRO A 447 3.07 -24.01 -12.19
N ASP A 448 2.96 -24.10 -13.52
CA ASP A 448 4.03 -23.76 -14.47
C ASP A 448 4.56 -22.32 -14.30
N ILE A 449 3.73 -21.32 -13.97
CA ILE A 449 4.21 -19.95 -13.73
C ILE A 449 5.14 -19.88 -12.52
N GLY A 450 4.81 -20.65 -11.47
CA GLY A 450 5.62 -20.80 -10.28
C GLY A 450 6.98 -21.44 -10.57
N HIS A 451 7.02 -22.45 -11.46
CA HIS A 451 8.28 -23.07 -11.88
C HIS A 451 9.13 -22.16 -12.79
N LEU A 452 8.51 -21.47 -13.75
CA LEU A 452 9.20 -20.52 -14.64
C LEU A 452 9.88 -19.38 -13.85
N VAL A 453 9.22 -18.87 -12.82
CA VAL A 453 9.79 -17.85 -11.94
C VAL A 453 10.89 -18.45 -11.04
N ARG A 454 10.58 -19.48 -10.25
CA ARG A 454 11.49 -19.99 -9.21
C ARG A 454 12.73 -20.70 -9.76
N HIS A 455 12.62 -21.40 -10.89
CA HIS A 455 13.76 -22.13 -11.47
C HIS A 455 14.39 -21.42 -12.68
N GLY A 456 13.63 -20.58 -13.39
CA GLY A 456 14.13 -19.76 -14.50
C GLY A 456 14.61 -18.39 -14.05
N LEU A 457 13.68 -17.48 -13.77
CA LEU A 457 13.98 -16.06 -13.50
C LEU A 457 14.87 -15.87 -12.26
N CYS A 458 14.53 -16.52 -11.15
CA CYS A 458 15.31 -16.46 -9.92
C CYS A 458 16.75 -16.92 -10.13
N SER A 459 16.97 -18.02 -10.86
CA SER A 459 18.30 -18.56 -11.17
C SER A 459 19.13 -17.58 -12.02
N ALA A 460 18.54 -16.99 -13.05
CA ALA A 460 19.19 -15.98 -13.88
C ALA A 460 19.58 -14.71 -13.09
N LEU A 461 18.66 -14.19 -12.26
CA LEU A 461 18.92 -13.02 -11.42
C LEU A 461 19.96 -13.30 -10.34
N ARG A 462 19.92 -14.49 -9.72
CA ARG A 462 20.92 -14.97 -8.75
C ARG A 462 22.32 -14.97 -9.38
N ALA A 463 22.46 -15.53 -10.59
CA ALA A 463 23.72 -15.58 -11.30
C ALA A 463 24.26 -14.17 -11.67
N ILE A 464 23.38 -13.22 -12.02
CA ILE A 464 23.73 -11.81 -12.22
C ILE A 464 24.23 -11.15 -10.94
N PHE A 465 23.54 -11.37 -9.81
CA PHE A 465 23.91 -10.80 -8.51
C PHE A 465 25.15 -11.45 -7.89
N GLU A 466 25.47 -12.71 -8.20
CA GLU A 466 26.75 -13.31 -7.79
C GLU A 466 27.92 -12.80 -8.67
N TYR A 467 27.65 -12.35 -9.89
CA TYR A 467 28.69 -11.98 -10.85
C TYR A 467 29.35 -10.63 -10.52
N GLY A 468 30.54 -10.71 -9.93
CA GLY A 468 31.32 -9.57 -9.48
C GLY A 468 31.09 -9.16 -8.02
N LEU A 469 30.39 -9.99 -7.25
CA LEU A 469 30.28 -9.89 -5.80
C LEU A 469 31.64 -10.26 -5.15
N LYS A 470 32.20 -9.36 -4.34
CA LYS A 470 33.50 -9.57 -3.69
C LYS A 470 33.40 -10.65 -2.62
N ARG A 471 34.34 -11.62 -2.65
CA ARG A 471 34.45 -12.65 -1.61
C ARG A 471 35.31 -12.16 -0.45
N THR A 472 34.74 -12.17 0.75
CA THR A 472 35.39 -11.91 2.03
C THR A 472 36.39 -13.03 2.35
N ARG A 473 37.69 -12.72 2.31
CA ARG A 473 38.77 -13.69 2.63
C ARG A 473 38.92 -13.82 4.16
N GLY A 474 38.11 -14.68 4.78
CA GLY A 474 38.15 -15.02 6.22
C GLY A 474 37.83 -16.50 6.46
N LEU A 475 38.45 -17.12 7.47
CA LEU A 475 38.63 -18.59 7.53
C LEU A 475 37.39 -19.44 7.87
N THR A 476 36.21 -18.84 8.13
CA THR A 476 35.04 -19.56 8.69
C THR A 476 33.67 -19.14 8.16
N ASP A 477 33.55 -18.16 7.25
CA ASP A 477 32.25 -17.55 6.95
C ASP A 477 31.92 -17.43 5.45
N THR A 478 31.62 -18.57 4.85
CA THR A 478 31.06 -18.68 3.48
C THR A 478 29.65 -18.09 3.35
N SER A 479 28.94 -17.85 4.46
CA SER A 479 27.58 -17.26 4.43
C SER A 479 27.60 -15.77 4.10
N SER A 480 28.69 -15.08 4.43
CA SER A 480 28.85 -13.63 4.24
C SER A 480 28.82 -13.17 2.77
N SER A 481 28.97 -14.08 1.79
CA SER A 481 29.09 -13.76 0.36
C SER A 481 27.83 -14.00 -0.49
N HIS A 482 26.63 -14.15 0.10
CA HIS A 482 25.38 -14.32 -0.66
C HIS A 482 24.75 -12.99 -1.10
N PRO A 483 24.10 -12.88 -2.30
CA PRO A 483 23.32 -11.72 -2.72
C PRO A 483 22.31 -11.20 -1.68
N TRP A 484 21.67 -12.10 -0.93
CA TRP A 484 20.75 -11.74 0.14
C TRP A 484 21.39 -10.80 1.19
N LYS A 485 22.66 -11.03 1.56
CA LYS A 485 23.37 -10.19 2.53
C LYS A 485 23.66 -8.78 2.03
N PHE A 486 23.79 -8.61 0.72
CA PHE A 486 23.88 -7.29 0.10
C PHE A 486 22.52 -6.56 0.13
N ILE A 487 21.43 -7.28 -0.15
CA ILE A 487 20.07 -6.75 -0.14
C ILE A 487 19.62 -6.33 1.28
N GLU A 488 19.92 -7.16 2.30
CA GLU A 488 19.71 -6.83 3.71
C GLU A 488 20.46 -5.55 4.12
N GLU A 489 21.70 -5.40 3.64
CA GLU A 489 22.56 -4.24 3.95
C GLU A 489 22.04 -2.95 3.29
N VAL A 490 21.64 -2.98 2.01
CA VAL A 490 21.02 -1.82 1.34
C VAL A 490 19.73 -1.40 2.04
N ALA A 491 18.83 -2.34 2.33
CA ALA A 491 17.56 -2.02 2.97
C ALA A 491 17.73 -1.42 4.37
N ALA A 492 18.78 -1.82 5.11
CA ALA A 492 19.13 -1.19 6.38
C ALA A 492 19.65 0.24 6.20
N VAL A 493 20.45 0.52 5.16
CA VAL A 493 20.96 1.88 4.86
C VAL A 493 19.83 2.82 4.42
N GLU A 494 18.97 2.42 3.49
CA GLU A 494 17.86 3.28 3.04
C GLU A 494 16.85 3.54 4.17
N ALA A 495 16.54 2.54 5.00
CA ALA A 495 15.71 2.75 6.18
C ALA A 495 16.38 3.62 7.27
N ALA A 496 17.72 3.71 7.31
CA ALA A 496 18.43 4.60 8.22
C ALA A 496 18.38 6.07 7.74
N ARG A 497 18.44 6.30 6.43
CA ARG A 497 18.36 7.64 5.81
C ARG A 497 17.03 8.34 6.13
N ASP A 498 15.92 7.60 6.09
CA ASP A 498 14.59 8.09 6.47
C ASP A 498 14.10 7.56 7.83
N SER A 499 15.03 7.32 8.78
CA SER A 499 14.77 6.59 10.04
C SER A 499 13.66 7.17 10.93
N SER A 500 13.42 8.48 10.92
CA SER A 500 12.30 9.09 11.65
C SER A 500 10.93 8.83 11.00
N SER A 501 10.91 8.64 9.68
CA SER A 501 9.72 8.47 8.85
C SER A 501 9.39 7.00 8.61
N ILE A 502 10.27 6.24 7.93
CA ILE A 502 9.95 4.91 7.41
C ILE A 502 9.75 3.90 8.53
N HIS A 503 10.66 3.80 9.51
CA HIS A 503 10.56 2.79 10.56
C HIS A 503 9.35 3.05 11.47
N SER A 504 9.15 4.30 11.90
CA SER A 504 7.96 4.75 12.62
C SER A 504 6.69 4.41 11.85
N ARG A 505 6.62 4.79 10.56
CA ARG A 505 5.44 4.61 9.72
C ARG A 505 5.16 3.14 9.40
N LEU A 506 6.15 2.30 9.19
CA LEU A 506 5.95 0.87 8.93
C LEU A 506 5.55 0.08 10.19
N ILE A 507 6.04 0.47 11.37
CA ILE A 507 5.52 -0.06 12.64
C ILE A 507 4.08 0.41 12.87
N LEU A 508 3.75 1.68 12.58
CA LEU A 508 2.36 2.17 12.65
C LEU A 508 1.45 1.44 11.64
N CYS A 509 1.88 1.27 10.40
CA CYS A 509 1.21 0.46 9.38
C CYS A 509 0.89 -0.94 9.90
N ARG A 510 1.90 -1.69 10.36
CA ARG A 510 1.71 -3.06 10.88
C ARG A 510 0.88 -3.13 12.17
N THR A 511 0.93 -2.10 13.03
CA THR A 511 0.23 -2.09 14.33
C THR A 511 -1.23 -1.62 14.21
N PHE A 512 -1.52 -0.72 13.28
CA PHE A 512 -2.84 -0.11 13.07
C PHE A 512 -3.49 -0.47 11.73
N ARG A 513 -2.89 -1.41 10.99
CA ARG A 513 -3.30 -1.86 9.64
C ARG A 513 -3.47 -0.72 8.62
N LEU A 514 -2.65 0.33 8.70
CA LEU A 514 -2.74 1.49 7.77
C LEU A 514 -2.45 1.11 6.31
N ASP A 515 -1.92 -0.09 6.06
CA ASP A 515 -1.84 -0.74 4.76
C ASP A 515 -3.24 -0.88 4.10
N GLU A 516 -4.30 -1.01 4.90
CA GLU A 516 -5.72 -1.06 4.49
C GLU A 516 -6.29 0.34 4.12
N VAL A 517 -5.49 1.42 4.21
CA VAL A 517 -5.95 2.83 4.11
C VAL A 517 -5.62 3.48 2.75
N GLY A 518 -5.56 2.71 1.66
CA GLY A 518 -5.45 3.25 0.30
C GLY A 518 -4.11 3.90 -0.08
N LYS A 519 -3.19 4.07 0.87
CA LYS A 519 -1.88 4.70 0.64
C LYS A 519 -0.94 3.74 -0.09
N VAL A 520 -0.55 4.13 -1.31
CA VAL A 520 0.55 3.48 -2.04
C VAL A 520 1.84 3.65 -1.24
N LEU A 521 2.49 2.54 -0.88
CA LEU A 521 3.83 2.55 -0.29
C LEU A 521 4.85 2.92 -1.38
N SER A 522 5.94 3.61 -1.02
CA SER A 522 7.02 3.80 -1.98
C SER A 522 7.73 2.46 -2.25
N PRO A 523 8.42 2.29 -3.39
CA PRO A 523 9.16 1.06 -3.67
C PRO A 523 10.22 0.74 -2.61
N GLU A 524 10.84 1.74 -1.98
CA GLU A 524 11.81 1.63 -0.88
C GLU A 524 11.15 1.10 0.41
N GLU A 525 10.00 1.67 0.77
CA GLU A 525 9.21 1.27 1.94
C GLU A 525 8.69 -0.17 1.78
N LEU A 526 8.25 -0.50 0.57
CA LEU A 526 7.79 -1.83 0.20
C LEU A 526 8.96 -2.84 0.21
N LEU A 527 10.15 -2.46 -0.25
CA LEU A 527 11.37 -3.29 -0.19
C LEU A 527 11.73 -3.64 1.26
N TYR A 528 11.82 -2.63 2.14
CA TYR A 528 12.13 -2.84 3.55
C TYR A 528 11.05 -3.68 4.25
N ARG A 529 9.76 -3.38 4.02
CA ARG A 529 8.63 -4.18 4.57
C ARG A 529 8.72 -5.64 4.13
N SER A 530 9.06 -5.89 2.87
CA SER A 530 9.18 -7.23 2.30
C SER A 530 10.35 -8.01 2.89
N ILE A 531 11.53 -7.40 2.98
CA ILE A 531 12.72 -8.02 3.59
C ILE A 531 12.48 -8.33 5.07
N HIS A 532 11.86 -7.42 5.81
CA HIS A 532 11.49 -7.66 7.21
C HIS A 532 10.48 -8.81 7.36
N SER A 533 9.47 -8.89 6.47
CA SER A 533 8.48 -9.97 6.44
C SER A 533 9.12 -11.33 6.10
N ILE A 534 9.99 -11.38 5.09
CA ILE A 534 10.78 -12.55 4.73
C ILE A 534 11.62 -13.00 5.93
N ASN A 535 12.39 -12.10 6.54
CA ASN A 535 13.23 -12.45 7.69
C ASN A 535 12.46 -12.90 8.94
N ALA A 536 11.21 -12.50 9.13
CA ALA A 536 10.35 -13.02 10.19
C ALA A 536 9.76 -14.41 9.88
N SER A 537 9.35 -14.64 8.63
CA SER A 537 8.70 -15.89 8.19
C SER A 537 9.69 -17.02 7.85
N HIS A 538 10.88 -16.67 7.34
CA HIS A 538 11.92 -17.58 6.89
C HIS A 538 12.92 -17.90 8.01
N THR A 539 12.39 -18.22 9.20
CA THR A 539 13.16 -18.51 10.43
C THR A 539 13.32 -20.00 10.73
N SER A 540 12.71 -20.88 9.92
CA SER A 540 12.76 -22.33 10.12
C SER A 540 14.18 -22.90 9.91
N PRO A 541 14.61 -23.88 10.73
CA PRO A 541 15.93 -24.50 10.57
C PRO A 541 16.03 -25.23 9.22
N GLY A 542 17.03 -24.87 8.42
CA GLY A 542 17.25 -25.41 7.07
C GLY A 542 16.90 -24.46 5.92
N VAL A 543 16.23 -23.33 6.19
CA VAL A 543 15.97 -22.31 5.16
C VAL A 543 17.28 -21.59 4.81
N THR A 544 17.63 -21.56 3.52
CA THR A 544 18.83 -20.89 3.01
C THR A 544 18.54 -19.43 2.66
N ASP A 545 19.58 -18.61 2.55
CA ASP A 545 19.48 -17.25 1.99
C ASP A 545 19.04 -17.25 0.50
N ASP A 546 19.06 -18.40 -0.18
CA ASP A 546 18.58 -18.61 -1.54
C ASP A 546 17.04 -18.59 -1.60
N VAL A 547 16.39 -19.34 -0.70
CA VAL A 547 14.93 -19.33 -0.52
C VAL A 547 14.42 -17.92 -0.22
N LYS A 548 15.15 -17.16 0.63
CA LYS A 548 14.82 -15.77 0.93
C LYS A 548 14.94 -14.85 -0.29
N PHE A 549 15.97 -15.06 -1.12
CA PHE A 549 16.15 -14.35 -2.38
C PHE A 549 14.98 -14.66 -3.34
N HIS A 550 14.61 -15.94 -3.51
CA HIS A 550 13.46 -16.35 -4.33
C HIS A 550 12.14 -15.75 -3.85
N ALA A 551 11.89 -15.76 -2.53
CA ALA A 551 10.71 -15.15 -1.93
C ALA A 551 10.63 -13.64 -2.24
N LEU A 552 11.76 -12.92 -2.22
CA LEU A 552 11.80 -11.51 -2.59
C LEU A 552 11.51 -11.30 -4.08
N ILE A 553 12.06 -12.12 -4.98
CA ILE A 553 11.72 -12.04 -6.42
C ILE A 553 10.21 -12.27 -6.63
N CYS A 554 9.63 -13.28 -5.97
CA CYS A 554 8.19 -13.55 -6.05
C CYS A 554 7.35 -12.37 -5.54
N ILE A 555 7.69 -11.78 -4.40
CA ILE A 555 6.99 -10.60 -3.87
C ILE A 555 7.19 -9.40 -4.81
N GLY A 556 8.38 -9.18 -5.37
CA GLY A 556 8.66 -8.09 -6.30
C GLY A 556 7.90 -8.20 -7.63
N LEU A 557 7.57 -9.41 -8.08
CA LEU A 557 6.68 -9.67 -9.22
C LEU A 557 5.20 -9.48 -8.83
N ASN A 558 4.74 -10.07 -7.72
CA ASN A 558 3.39 -9.85 -7.19
C ASN A 558 3.11 -8.35 -6.97
N GLU A 559 4.13 -7.57 -6.62
CA GLU A 559 4.05 -6.13 -6.40
C GLU A 559 4.38 -5.27 -7.63
N LEU A 560 4.81 -5.86 -8.75
CA LEU A 560 5.24 -5.21 -10.01
C LEU A 560 6.40 -4.20 -9.87
N VAL A 561 7.10 -4.21 -8.73
CA VAL A 561 8.18 -3.28 -8.39
C VAL A 561 9.58 -3.86 -8.59
N LEU A 562 9.74 -5.11 -9.03
CA LEU A 562 11.06 -5.77 -9.12
C LEU A 562 12.12 -4.94 -9.89
N HIS A 563 11.72 -4.23 -10.95
CA HIS A 563 12.57 -3.35 -11.73
C HIS A 563 12.95 -2.04 -10.99
N LEU A 564 12.07 -1.51 -10.13
CA LEU A 564 12.35 -0.38 -9.23
C LEU A 564 13.23 -0.80 -8.05
N TRP A 565 13.04 -2.00 -7.52
CA TRP A 565 13.91 -2.56 -6.48
C TRP A 565 15.35 -2.75 -6.97
N LEU A 566 15.55 -3.18 -8.22
CA LEU A 566 16.89 -3.24 -8.81
C LEU A 566 17.55 -1.85 -8.86
N GLU A 567 16.80 -0.81 -9.20
CA GLU A 567 17.29 0.58 -9.23
C GLU A 567 17.70 1.05 -7.82
N ILE A 568 16.88 0.81 -6.79
CA ILE A 568 17.22 1.13 -5.39
C ILE A 568 18.50 0.41 -4.97
N LEU A 569 18.60 -0.90 -5.26
CA LEU A 569 19.76 -1.72 -4.93
C LEU A 569 21.04 -1.22 -5.61
N CYS A 570 20.97 -0.82 -6.88
CA CYS A 570 22.13 -0.32 -7.63
C CYS A 570 22.47 1.15 -7.33
N SER A 571 21.51 1.96 -6.88
CA SER A 571 21.71 3.37 -6.51
C SER A 571 22.34 3.56 -5.13
N CYS A 572 22.38 2.51 -4.31
CA CYS A 572 23.03 2.55 -2.99
C CYS A 572 24.56 2.47 -3.11
N GLU A 573 25.20 3.53 -3.61
CA GLU A 573 26.63 3.56 -3.96
C GLU A 573 27.55 3.09 -2.81
N GLU A 574 27.25 3.47 -1.57
CA GLU A 574 28.02 3.08 -0.39
C GLU A 574 28.15 1.55 -0.25
N VAL A 575 27.02 0.85 -0.36
CA VAL A 575 26.98 -0.61 -0.23
C VAL A 575 27.43 -1.29 -1.52
N VAL A 576 27.05 -0.78 -2.69
CA VAL A 576 27.45 -1.34 -4.00
C VAL A 576 28.97 -1.26 -4.20
N THR A 577 29.60 -0.11 -3.93
CA THR A 577 31.06 0.06 -4.06
C THR A 577 31.83 -0.80 -3.06
N LYS A 578 31.28 -0.98 -1.84
CA LYS A 578 31.79 -1.90 -0.81
C LYS A 578 31.71 -3.35 -1.26
N ARG A 579 30.56 -3.83 -1.75
CA ARG A 579 30.29 -5.25 -2.02
C ARG A 579 30.68 -5.72 -3.43
N TYR A 580 30.73 -4.85 -4.45
CA TYR A 580 30.93 -5.26 -5.85
C TYR A 580 32.18 -4.67 -6.52
N HIS A 581 32.74 -5.44 -7.47
CA HIS A 581 33.79 -4.98 -8.37
C HIS A 581 33.24 -3.98 -9.41
N PRO A 582 34.06 -3.04 -9.95
CA PRO A 582 33.59 -2.04 -10.92
C PRO A 582 32.98 -2.62 -12.19
N TRP A 583 33.45 -3.80 -12.60
CA TRP A 583 33.01 -4.51 -13.80
C TRP A 583 31.73 -5.32 -13.59
N SER A 584 31.14 -5.36 -12.39
CA SER A 584 29.85 -6.05 -12.17
C SER A 584 28.70 -5.28 -12.83
N PHE A 585 27.59 -5.96 -13.10
CA PHE A 585 26.37 -5.28 -13.54
C PHE A 585 25.86 -4.27 -12.51
N LEU A 586 25.84 -4.64 -11.23
CA LEU A 586 25.25 -3.81 -10.17
C LEU A 586 26.05 -2.52 -9.89
N ARG A 587 27.32 -2.43 -10.33
CA ARG A 587 28.18 -1.25 -10.15
C ARG A 587 28.47 -0.48 -11.45
N SER A 588 28.05 -1.00 -12.59
CA SER A 588 28.20 -0.35 -13.90
C SER A 588 26.84 0.09 -14.44
N PRO A 589 26.76 0.98 -15.46
CA PRO A 589 25.50 1.33 -16.11
C PRO A 589 24.73 0.13 -16.70
N GLY A 590 25.32 -1.06 -16.77
CA GLY A 590 24.66 -2.28 -17.26
C GLY A 590 23.43 -2.72 -16.45
N TRP A 591 23.28 -2.30 -15.17
CA TRP A 591 22.03 -2.56 -14.43
C TRP A 591 20.81 -1.90 -15.07
N VAL A 592 20.98 -0.80 -15.81
CA VAL A 592 19.91 -0.10 -16.52
C VAL A 592 19.30 -1.00 -17.60
N GLN A 593 20.13 -1.81 -18.28
CA GLN A 593 19.67 -2.78 -19.27
C GLN A 593 18.84 -3.90 -18.61
N ILE A 594 19.32 -4.42 -17.48
CA ILE A 594 18.60 -5.45 -16.69
C ILE A 594 17.27 -4.89 -16.15
N LYS A 595 17.23 -3.61 -15.74
CA LYS A 595 15.99 -2.93 -15.35
C LYS A 595 14.97 -2.90 -16.48
N CYS A 596 15.39 -2.60 -17.71
CA CYS A 596 14.51 -2.60 -18.89
C CYS A 596 13.96 -3.99 -19.22
N GLU A 597 14.78 -5.04 -19.14
CA GLU A 597 14.32 -6.42 -19.31
C GLU A 597 13.25 -6.77 -18.24
N LEU A 598 13.53 -6.47 -16.96
CA LEU A 598 12.60 -6.74 -15.85
C LEU A 598 11.31 -5.89 -15.93
N ARG A 599 11.35 -4.69 -16.50
CA ARG A 599 10.17 -3.83 -16.72
C ARG A 599 9.13 -4.52 -17.61
N VAL A 600 9.52 -5.41 -18.53
CA VAL A 600 8.56 -6.17 -19.36
C VAL A 600 7.57 -6.94 -18.47
N LEU A 601 8.03 -7.47 -17.34
CA LEU A 601 7.20 -8.24 -16.40
C LEU A 601 6.23 -7.36 -15.59
N SER A 602 6.45 -6.05 -15.42
CA SER A 602 5.51 -5.19 -14.68
C SER A 602 4.19 -4.93 -15.42
N GLN A 603 4.03 -5.47 -16.63
CA GLN A 603 2.79 -5.43 -17.42
C GLN A 603 1.83 -6.59 -17.11
N PHE A 604 2.27 -7.63 -16.39
CA PHE A 604 1.51 -8.85 -16.11
C PHE A 604 1.27 -8.98 -14.62
N ALA A 605 0.04 -9.29 -14.17
CA ALA A 605 -0.23 -9.50 -12.77
C ALA A 605 0.14 -10.92 -12.32
N PHE A 606 0.83 -11.02 -11.19
CA PHE A 606 1.29 -12.28 -10.59
C PHE A 606 0.60 -12.54 -9.25
N HIS A 607 0.30 -13.81 -8.97
CA HIS A 607 -0.06 -14.32 -7.65
C HIS A 607 0.80 -15.56 -7.35
N LEU A 608 2.02 -15.31 -6.85
CA LEU A 608 3.00 -16.35 -6.54
C LEU A 608 3.11 -16.53 -5.02
N TYR A 609 2.91 -17.74 -4.51
CA TYR A 609 2.99 -17.99 -3.07
C TYR A 609 4.43 -17.88 -2.50
N PRO A 610 4.77 -16.86 -1.68
CA PRO A 610 6.18 -16.62 -1.30
C PRO A 610 6.78 -17.67 -0.35
N LEU A 611 5.94 -18.46 0.34
CA LEU A 611 6.37 -19.50 1.28
C LEU A 611 6.40 -20.91 0.65
N TRP A 612 6.18 -21.03 -0.67
CA TRP A 612 6.07 -22.32 -1.37
C TRP A 612 7.26 -23.24 -1.10
N GLU A 613 8.49 -22.72 -1.18
CA GLU A 613 9.71 -23.52 -0.94
C GLU A 613 9.80 -24.02 0.50
N ILE A 614 9.38 -23.23 1.50
CA ILE A 614 9.33 -23.65 2.90
C ILE A 614 8.30 -24.78 3.08
N THR A 615 7.10 -24.61 2.53
CA THR A 615 6.04 -25.63 2.63
C THR A 615 6.46 -26.92 1.93
N ALA A 616 7.04 -26.84 0.74
CA ALA A 616 7.59 -27.99 0.02
C ALA A 616 8.71 -28.71 0.80
N HIS A 617 9.62 -27.97 1.45
CA HIS A 617 10.63 -28.55 2.34
C HIS A 617 9.99 -29.23 3.57
N LEU A 618 8.95 -28.66 4.17
CA LEU A 618 8.22 -29.25 5.29
C LEU A 618 7.43 -30.50 4.88
N GLU A 619 6.82 -30.51 3.70
CA GLU A 619 6.11 -31.67 3.16
C GLU A 619 7.07 -32.80 2.78
N SER A 620 8.18 -32.49 2.13
CA SER A 620 9.27 -33.45 1.88
C SER A 620 9.82 -34.02 3.19
N SER A 621 10.06 -33.19 4.20
CA SER A 621 10.53 -33.63 5.52
C SER A 621 9.50 -34.48 6.26
N LYS A 622 8.20 -34.15 6.18
CA LYS A 622 7.09 -34.96 6.73
C LYS A 622 6.91 -36.28 5.97
N ALA A 623 7.13 -36.29 4.66
CA ALA A 623 7.11 -37.49 3.83
C ALA A 623 8.27 -38.42 4.22
N LEU A 624 9.50 -37.91 4.36
CA LEU A 624 10.62 -38.67 4.93
C LEU A 624 10.31 -39.20 6.33
N ALA A 625 9.83 -38.36 7.25
CA ALA A 625 9.52 -38.76 8.62
C ALA A 625 8.42 -39.84 8.69
N THR A 626 7.39 -39.78 7.83
CA THR A 626 6.38 -40.84 7.73
C THR A 626 6.88 -42.09 7.01
N TYR A 627 7.87 -41.98 6.12
CA TYR A 627 8.56 -43.12 5.53
C TYR A 627 9.43 -43.84 6.57
N GLU A 628 10.16 -43.11 7.41
CA GLU A 628 10.93 -43.67 8.52
C GLU A 628 10.02 -44.32 9.57
N HIS A 629 8.93 -43.67 9.99
CA HIS A 629 7.98 -44.24 10.96
C HIS A 629 7.29 -45.52 10.45
N LYS A 630 6.96 -45.60 9.16
CA LYS A 630 6.39 -46.81 8.54
C LYS A 630 7.43 -47.92 8.36
N SER A 631 8.69 -47.56 8.14
CA SER A 631 9.81 -48.51 7.99
C SER A 631 10.20 -49.14 9.33
N PHE A 632 10.24 -48.37 10.42
CA PHE A 632 10.61 -48.86 11.76
C PHE A 632 9.63 -49.90 12.32
N HIS A 633 8.34 -49.83 11.98
CA HIS A 633 7.34 -50.80 12.45
C HIS A 633 7.25 -52.09 11.62
N LYS A 634 7.75 -52.11 10.37
CA LYS A 634 7.77 -53.31 9.51
C LYS A 634 9.08 -54.11 9.54
N ALA A 635 10.10 -53.65 10.29
CA ALA A 635 11.43 -54.26 10.32
C ALA A 635 11.72 -55.21 11.51
N LYS A 636 10.70 -55.67 12.26
CA LYS A 636 10.85 -56.78 13.23
C LYS A 636 10.47 -58.12 12.58
N LEU A 637 11.50 -58.92 12.33
CA LEU A 637 11.56 -60.13 11.49
C LEU A 637 11.38 -59.82 9.98
N PRO A 638 12.32 -60.21 9.08
CA PRO A 638 13.40 -61.20 9.24
C PRO A 638 14.82 -60.66 8.94
N LEU A 639 15.32 -59.67 9.69
CA LEU A 639 16.74 -59.22 9.64
C LEU A 639 17.74 -60.24 10.25
N ARG A 640 17.56 -61.53 9.98
CA ARG A 640 18.48 -62.63 10.35
C ARG A 640 18.78 -63.62 9.21
N LEU A 641 18.27 -63.41 8.00
CA LEU A 641 18.48 -64.35 6.87
C LEU A 641 19.26 -63.80 5.67
N LEU A 642 19.45 -62.49 5.54
CA LEU A 642 20.07 -61.87 4.35
C LEU A 642 21.54 -61.42 4.54
N SER A 643 22.22 -61.85 5.60
CA SER A 643 23.68 -61.67 5.75
C SER A 643 24.53 -62.69 4.98
N LYS A 644 23.92 -63.51 4.09
CA LYS A 644 24.59 -64.65 3.41
C LYS A 644 24.40 -64.75 1.90
N LEU A 645 23.75 -63.80 1.23
CA LEU A 645 23.62 -63.79 -0.23
C LEU A 645 24.22 -62.51 -0.82
N ARG A 646 25.47 -62.62 -1.28
CA ARG A 646 26.10 -61.61 -2.15
C ARG A 646 25.49 -61.69 -3.55
N LEU A 647 24.44 -60.93 -3.79
CA LEU A 647 23.92 -60.67 -5.14
C LEU A 647 23.99 -59.17 -5.41
N GLY A 648 24.72 -58.79 -6.46
CA GLY A 648 24.96 -57.40 -6.82
C GLY A 648 23.72 -56.78 -7.44
N VAL A 649 22.94 -56.08 -6.64
CA VAL A 649 21.82 -55.23 -7.08
C VAL A 649 22.20 -53.78 -6.80
N ARG A 650 22.30 -52.96 -7.85
CA ARG A 650 22.40 -51.50 -7.70
C ARG A 650 21.05 -50.97 -7.17
N PRO A 651 21.03 -49.97 -6.28
CA PRO A 651 19.81 -49.23 -6.00
C PRO A 651 19.26 -48.60 -7.30
N LEU A 652 17.94 -48.48 -7.40
CA LEU A 652 17.32 -47.60 -8.39
C LEU A 652 17.59 -46.15 -7.99
N ASP A 653 18.15 -45.37 -8.90
CA ASP A 653 18.21 -43.91 -8.78
C ASP A 653 16.78 -43.35 -8.95
N PRO A 654 16.31 -42.45 -8.07
CA PRO A 654 15.00 -41.81 -8.20
C PRO A 654 15.02 -40.61 -9.17
N SER A 655 15.83 -40.69 -10.23
CA SER A 655 16.05 -39.62 -11.23
C SER A 655 15.58 -40.02 -12.64
N ASP A 656 14.44 -40.72 -12.71
CA ASP A 656 13.71 -40.85 -13.97
C ASP A 656 13.16 -39.48 -14.40
N SER A 657 13.87 -38.92 -15.37
CA SER A 657 13.62 -37.68 -16.11
C SER A 657 12.14 -37.33 -16.30
N TRP A 658 11.75 -36.15 -15.82
CA TRP A 658 10.66 -35.40 -16.45
C TRP A 658 11.28 -34.55 -17.56
N ASP A 659 10.91 -34.90 -18.80
CA ASP A 659 11.53 -34.37 -20.02
C ASP A 659 11.00 -32.97 -20.33
N PHE A 660 11.67 -31.95 -19.78
CA PHE A 660 11.32 -30.54 -20.01
C PHE A 660 11.69 -30.12 -21.44
N GLY A 661 10.73 -30.22 -22.36
CA GLY A 661 10.83 -29.92 -23.79
C GLY A 661 11.19 -28.47 -24.20
N ALA A 662 11.77 -27.68 -23.28
CA ALA A 662 12.33 -26.34 -23.54
C ALA A 662 13.87 -26.30 -23.47
N PHE A 663 14.54 -27.32 -22.90
CA PHE A 663 16.01 -27.41 -22.86
C PHE A 663 16.51 -28.62 -23.65
N LYS A 664 16.53 -28.50 -24.98
CA LYS A 664 17.47 -29.32 -25.76
C LYS A 664 18.89 -28.97 -25.33
N ARG A 665 19.67 -29.99 -24.95
CA ARG A 665 21.13 -29.91 -25.02
C ARG A 665 21.56 -29.91 -26.48
N ASP A 666 21.44 -28.76 -27.13
CA ASP A 666 22.36 -28.45 -28.22
C ASP A 666 23.76 -28.39 -27.58
N THR A 667 24.75 -29.05 -28.20
CA THR A 667 26.05 -29.34 -27.59
C THR A 667 27.01 -28.14 -27.58
N GLU A 668 26.48 -26.92 -27.64
CA GLU A 668 27.22 -25.68 -27.81
C GLU A 668 26.49 -24.61 -26.99
N SER A 669 27.08 -24.16 -25.88
CA SER A 669 26.49 -23.14 -25.01
C SER A 669 26.49 -21.76 -25.70
N THR A 670 25.72 -20.81 -25.16
CA THR A 670 25.75 -19.40 -25.60
C THR A 670 27.17 -18.84 -25.55
N GLY A 671 27.96 -19.19 -24.53
CA GLY A 671 29.37 -18.85 -24.43
C GLY A 671 30.21 -19.45 -25.56
N ASP A 672 30.01 -20.73 -25.88
CA ASP A 672 30.71 -21.42 -26.98
C ASP A 672 30.40 -20.77 -28.34
N MET A 673 29.14 -20.43 -28.62
CA MET A 673 28.78 -19.72 -29.86
C MET A 673 29.45 -18.34 -29.95
N LEU A 674 29.40 -17.54 -28.88
CA LEU A 674 30.00 -16.20 -28.86
C LEU A 674 31.52 -16.24 -29.10
N VAL A 675 32.22 -17.23 -28.52
CA VAL A 675 33.65 -17.51 -28.77
C VAL A 675 33.87 -17.94 -30.22
N LYS A 676 33.13 -18.95 -30.69
CA LYS A 676 33.27 -19.61 -32.01
C LYS A 676 33.04 -18.67 -33.19
N TYR A 677 32.14 -17.71 -33.06
CA TYR A 677 31.79 -16.76 -34.13
C TYR A 677 32.48 -15.38 -33.98
N HIS A 678 33.36 -15.20 -32.99
CA HIS A 678 34.09 -13.94 -32.74
C HIS A 678 33.18 -12.69 -32.68
N LEU A 679 31.99 -12.81 -32.09
CA LEU A 679 30.93 -11.77 -32.10
C LEU A 679 31.19 -10.59 -31.14
N PHE A 680 32.46 -10.26 -30.85
CA PHE A 680 32.84 -9.23 -29.89
C PHE A 680 33.50 -8.02 -30.56
N SER A 681 32.74 -6.93 -30.63
CA SER A 681 33.26 -5.57 -30.84
C SER A 681 32.39 -4.57 -30.11
N TRP A 682 32.77 -4.24 -28.87
CA TRP A 682 32.27 -3.08 -28.14
C TRP A 682 33.45 -2.47 -27.39
N GLU A 683 34.03 -1.41 -27.96
CA GLU A 683 34.70 -0.39 -27.15
C GLU A 683 33.58 0.42 -26.48
N LEU A 684 33.66 0.57 -25.15
CA LEU A 684 32.65 1.17 -24.28
C LEU A 684 33.34 2.09 -23.28
#